data_AF-A0A1E5RCF5-F1
#
_entry.id   AF-A0A1E5RCF5-F1
#
_cell.length_a   1.000
_cell.length_b   1.000
_cell.length_c   1.000
_cell.angle_alpha   90.00
_cell.angle_beta   90.00
_cell.angle_gamma   90.00
#
_symmetry.space_group_name_H-M   'P 1'
#
loop_
_entity.id
_entity.type
_entity.pdbx_description
1 polymer ?
#
loop_
_entity_poly.entity_id
_entity_poly.type
_entity_poly.pdbx_seq_one_letter_code
_entity_poly.pdbx_strand_id
1 'polypeptide(L)'
;MLLKHWAVIVSFICISTQFDILPSSPKTYKFVQTADGEEDNNLHIMVNHLTTTTSSKKNNHNIYDFFNKHIHMCKSTVKSIEQAKENLGSILLGDRIYELPYTQDNEIVFGVDKSCQKICSSTISTEDANFINNLIVDNYQYQWFIDDLPLGSHYTIQKSHSDEQPEDYYSNSFGVGIYDVENEKSEFYKKPLIFNHFDIVVEYSKYGVAKNEKIKDNTEYVVVATHITPFSIKRNDYKSSKNGKKNYCSFTGHPKELLLDKQTDIDYTISIKYIENNTVPYKDRWDKYLALQKMIISNDWKNILVLLCVNLILSLATYKLVMWNMNKYKRQNAVEKTLDMEFDDDHGWKLLLGDIYRQPGKLSLLCTLVGSGIHTLATALIISFMGASGILPVGNRGLLATASILVFSLLPFITSFTSMKLYLLYEGRLFKRNMTLNCCLVPLFTFGLLLSTNISNVVKLPSHIHSPSVIPLKVLIAFIPMWLILYVPSALLGSVLAKKTTRSDKQPRKVNKIQRLIPPQPFFSKMIFLCILVSALPFSSVFLIIKHTFGNDILISGLIPKEQYILLSVSLIVVAYNCFIMGVIITYSLLIFENWKWCWKAFMTLFIGMFGYTFVYGCFIIDAYHNIVKYLALGLLLGLICGSFSFLGGIVCVKKMFSEKGHTSDRLV
;
A
#
# COMPACT_ATOMS: atom_id res chain seq x y z
N MET A 1 10.61 6.74 34.66
CA MET A 1 9.85 6.01 33.61
C MET A 1 9.31 6.96 32.53
N LEU A 2 8.86 8.17 32.90
CA LEU A 2 8.47 9.25 31.98
C LEU A 2 9.61 9.73 31.04
N LEU A 3 10.84 9.90 31.53
CA LEU A 3 11.98 10.30 30.68
C LEU A 3 12.30 9.34 29.52
N LYS A 4 12.02 8.03 29.67
CA LYS A 4 12.23 7.04 28.59
C LYS A 4 11.15 7.14 27.50
N HIS A 5 9.93 7.51 27.87
CA HIS A 5 8.86 7.76 26.90
C HIS A 5 9.12 9.06 26.15
N TRP A 6 9.62 10.09 26.84
CA TRP A 6 10.05 11.34 26.22
C TRP A 6 11.23 11.14 25.28
N ALA A 7 12.24 10.32 25.60
CA ALA A 7 13.34 10.04 24.68
C ALA A 7 12.89 9.29 23.40
N VAL A 8 11.92 8.40 23.51
CA VAL A 8 11.33 7.71 22.34
C VAL A 8 10.50 8.68 21.52
N ILE A 9 9.69 9.53 22.15
CA ILE A 9 8.88 10.55 21.47
C ILE A 9 9.77 11.61 20.82
N VAL A 10 10.82 12.09 21.49
CA VAL A 10 11.79 13.07 20.97
C VAL A 10 12.65 12.46 19.86
N SER A 11 13.04 11.19 19.98
CA SER A 11 13.69 10.46 18.89
C SER A 11 12.75 10.26 17.70
N PHE A 12 11.48 9.92 17.97
CA PHE A 12 10.45 9.83 16.93
C PHE A 12 10.19 11.19 16.29
N ILE A 13 10.22 12.29 17.05
CA ILE A 13 10.05 13.66 16.55
C ILE A 13 11.28 14.09 15.74
N CYS A 14 12.51 13.86 16.21
CA CYS A 14 13.74 14.18 15.47
C CYS A 14 13.88 13.35 14.19
N ILE A 15 13.46 12.09 14.22
CA ILE A 15 13.36 11.25 13.03
C ILE A 15 12.25 11.81 12.13
N SER A 16 11.10 12.18 12.69
CA SER A 16 9.96 12.73 11.93
C SER A 16 10.27 14.05 11.22
N THR A 17 11.14 14.89 11.79
CA THR A 17 11.59 16.15 11.19
C THR A 17 12.70 15.95 10.15
N GLN A 18 13.45 14.84 10.21
CA GLN A 18 14.37 14.43 9.15
C GLN A 18 13.68 13.70 7.98
N PHE A 19 12.45 13.22 8.17
CA PHE A 19 11.66 12.48 7.19
C PHE A 19 10.40 13.24 6.70
N ASP A 20 10.31 14.55 6.95
CA ASP A 20 9.19 15.42 6.53
C ASP A 20 7.80 14.85 6.87
N ILE A 21 7.63 14.32 8.09
CA ILE A 21 6.39 13.67 8.54
C ILE A 21 5.36 14.68 9.09
N LEU A 22 5.75 15.92 9.42
CA LEU A 22 4.78 16.96 9.77
C LEU A 22 4.21 17.61 8.50
N PRO A 23 2.93 18.00 8.50
CA PRO A 23 2.36 18.75 7.38
C PRO A 23 3.14 20.04 7.20
N SER A 24 3.80 20.17 6.05
CA SER A 24 4.39 21.41 5.60
C SER A 24 3.33 22.50 5.67
N SER A 25 3.71 23.66 6.20
CA SER A 25 2.89 24.87 6.06
C SER A 25 2.54 25.08 4.58
N PRO A 26 1.32 25.53 4.26
CA PRO A 26 0.92 25.78 2.87
C PRO A 26 1.93 26.69 2.20
N LYS A 27 2.32 26.38 0.96
CA LYS A 27 3.06 27.33 0.13
C LYS A 27 2.10 28.45 -0.23
N THR A 28 2.45 29.67 0.18
CA THR A 28 1.66 30.86 -0.09
C THR A 28 2.32 31.66 -1.21
N TYR A 29 1.47 32.26 -2.05
CA TYR A 29 1.87 33.06 -3.20
C TYR A 29 1.38 34.49 -3.03
N LYS A 30 2.10 35.46 -3.58
CA LYS A 30 1.68 36.86 -3.60
C LYS A 30 1.69 37.39 -5.04
N PHE A 31 0.73 38.25 -5.38
CA PHE A 31 0.77 39.01 -6.63
C PHE A 31 1.70 40.21 -6.44
N VAL A 32 3.02 40.09 -6.62
CA VAL A 32 3.93 41.24 -6.45
C VAL A 32 4.67 41.61 -7.75
N GLN A 33 4.59 42.90 -8.10
CA GLN A 33 5.33 43.60 -9.17
C GLN A 33 6.66 44.22 -8.67
N THR A 34 7.37 43.62 -7.72
CA THR A 34 8.65 44.18 -7.26
C THR A 34 9.79 43.64 -8.10
N ALA A 35 10.64 44.55 -8.59
CA ALA A 35 11.79 44.30 -9.45
C ALA A 35 12.91 43.47 -8.79
N ASP A 36 12.72 43.01 -7.55
CA ASP A 36 13.66 42.17 -6.82
C ASP A 36 13.10 40.75 -6.76
N GLY A 37 13.77 39.84 -7.48
CA GLY A 37 13.36 38.45 -7.65
C GLY A 37 13.47 37.63 -6.37
N GLU A 38 12.37 37.49 -5.64
CA GLU A 38 12.17 36.39 -4.70
C GLU A 38 11.71 35.14 -5.49
N GLU A 39 12.46 34.03 -5.36
CA GLU A 39 12.13 32.71 -5.93
C GLU A 39 10.76 32.18 -5.48
N ASP A 40 10.18 32.75 -4.41
CA ASP A 40 8.96 32.25 -3.75
C ASP A 40 7.67 32.45 -4.56
N ASN A 41 7.61 33.38 -5.53
CA ASN A 41 6.40 33.64 -6.33
C ASN A 41 6.33 32.85 -7.65
N ASN A 42 7.34 32.04 -7.97
CA ASN A 42 7.35 31.26 -9.20
C ASN A 42 6.53 29.98 -9.05
N LEU A 43 5.75 29.67 -10.09
CA LEU A 43 4.95 28.47 -10.15
C LEU A 43 5.73 27.38 -10.89
N HIS A 44 6.16 26.36 -10.15
CA HIS A 44 6.90 25.24 -10.71
C HIS A 44 5.92 24.15 -11.18
N ILE A 45 6.06 23.74 -12.44
CA ILE A 45 5.32 22.61 -13.00
C ILE A 45 6.23 21.39 -12.90
N MET A 46 5.82 20.44 -12.09
CA MET A 46 6.55 19.20 -11.86
C MET A 46 5.97 18.08 -12.73
N VAL A 47 6.83 17.21 -13.26
CA VAL A 47 6.46 16.07 -14.10
C VAL A 47 7.10 14.79 -13.53
N ASN A 48 6.40 13.66 -13.61
CA ASN A 48 6.86 12.41 -13.02
C ASN A 48 7.14 11.32 -14.06
N HIS A 49 6.21 10.38 -14.24
CA HIS A 49 6.35 9.26 -15.15
C HIS A 49 5.04 8.97 -15.87
N LEU A 50 5.10 8.14 -16.91
CA LEU A 50 3.93 7.69 -17.65
C LEU A 50 3.43 6.35 -17.08
N THR A 51 2.13 6.28 -16.84
CA THR A 51 1.42 5.08 -16.38
C THR A 51 0.21 4.80 -17.25
N THR A 52 -0.20 3.55 -17.36
CA THR A 52 -1.48 3.15 -18.00
C THR A 52 -2.38 2.46 -16.98
N THR A 53 -3.69 2.68 -17.08
CA THR A 53 -4.74 1.99 -16.32
C THR A 53 -5.29 0.77 -17.06
N THR A 54 -5.00 0.63 -18.35
CA THR A 54 -5.49 -0.47 -19.17
C THR A 54 -4.47 -1.60 -19.24
N SER A 55 -4.84 -2.76 -18.68
CA SER A 55 -4.10 -4.00 -18.87
C SER A 55 -4.32 -4.52 -20.29
N SER A 56 -3.29 -4.54 -21.12
CA SER A 56 -3.34 -5.12 -22.47
C SER A 56 -2.35 -6.29 -22.55
N LYS A 57 -2.67 -7.32 -23.33
CA LYS A 57 -1.81 -8.53 -23.49
C LYS A 57 -0.39 -8.20 -24.01
N LYS A 58 -0.20 -7.04 -24.64
CA LYS A 58 1.09 -6.54 -25.12
C LYS A 58 1.81 -5.61 -24.13
N ASN A 59 1.09 -5.09 -23.14
CA ASN A 59 1.58 -4.05 -22.26
C ASN A 59 1.65 -4.44 -20.80
N ASN A 60 2.85 -4.26 -20.27
CA ASN A 60 3.30 -4.84 -19.02
C ASN A 60 3.04 -3.93 -17.80
N HIS A 61 2.16 -2.92 -17.90
CA HIS A 61 2.07 -1.80 -16.95
C HIS A 61 3.45 -1.21 -16.61
N ASN A 62 4.33 -1.15 -17.61
CA ASN A 62 5.67 -0.64 -17.41
C ASN A 62 5.56 0.85 -17.14
N ILE A 63 6.22 1.31 -16.08
CA ILE A 63 6.38 2.73 -15.85
C ILE A 63 7.50 3.21 -16.77
N TYR A 64 7.21 4.23 -17.58
CA TYR A 64 8.20 4.91 -18.40
C TYR A 64 8.53 6.26 -17.80
N ASP A 65 9.82 6.57 -17.74
CA ASP A 65 10.28 7.91 -17.37
C ASP A 65 9.71 8.95 -18.33
N PHE A 66 9.30 10.11 -17.80
CA PHE A 66 8.77 11.23 -18.60
C PHE A 66 9.76 11.68 -19.69
N PHE A 67 11.05 11.64 -19.37
CA PHE A 67 12.12 12.05 -20.27
C PHE A 67 12.77 10.89 -21.03
N ASN A 68 12.02 9.81 -21.26
CA ASN A 68 12.45 8.71 -22.10
C ASN A 68 12.80 9.21 -23.52
N LYS A 69 13.94 8.75 -24.05
CA LYS A 69 14.47 9.13 -25.37
C LYS A 69 13.49 8.91 -26.52
N HIS A 70 12.59 7.93 -26.40
CA HIS A 70 11.63 7.58 -27.45
C HIS A 70 10.37 8.45 -27.46
N ILE A 71 10.10 9.21 -26.39
CA ILE A 71 8.93 10.12 -26.31
C ILE A 71 9.26 11.49 -26.93
N HIS A 72 10.55 11.84 -27.03
CA HIS A 72 11.03 13.12 -27.56
C HIS A 72 10.46 14.36 -26.86
N MET A 73 10.06 14.21 -25.59
CA MET A 73 9.74 15.32 -24.70
C MET A 73 10.99 16.12 -24.36
N CYS A 74 10.82 17.42 -24.15
CA CYS A 74 11.93 18.37 -24.20
C CYS A 74 12.71 18.40 -22.89
N LYS A 75 14.00 18.07 -22.98
CA LYS A 75 14.95 18.15 -21.86
C LYS A 75 15.54 19.56 -21.78
N SER A 76 15.74 20.08 -20.57
CA SER A 76 16.47 21.33 -20.37
C SER A 76 17.90 21.20 -20.92
N THR A 77 18.39 22.25 -21.59
CA THR A 77 19.74 22.32 -22.15
C THR A 77 20.73 22.97 -21.18
N VAL A 78 20.24 23.63 -20.12
CA VAL A 78 21.02 24.44 -19.20
C VAL A 78 20.86 23.87 -17.79
N LYS A 79 21.95 23.32 -17.25
CA LYS A 79 22.07 22.66 -15.93
C LYS A 79 21.30 21.35 -15.77
N SER A 80 21.89 20.47 -14.97
CA SER A 80 21.32 19.19 -14.53
C SER A 80 19.86 19.38 -14.17
N ILE A 81 18.97 18.55 -14.73
CA ILE A 81 17.56 18.50 -14.36
C ILE A 81 17.49 18.51 -12.83
N GLU A 82 17.03 19.62 -12.24
CA GLU A 82 16.88 19.72 -10.79
C GLU A 82 15.81 18.72 -10.39
N GLN A 83 16.26 17.56 -9.92
CA GLN A 83 15.38 16.58 -9.31
C GLN A 83 14.87 17.18 -8.02
N ALA A 84 13.54 17.23 -7.87
CA ALA A 84 12.96 17.58 -6.59
C ALA A 84 13.53 16.66 -5.50
N LYS A 85 13.69 17.15 -4.27
CA LYS A 85 14.20 16.32 -3.15
C LYS A 85 13.26 15.12 -2.96
N GLU A 86 13.72 13.95 -3.37
CA GLU A 86 12.97 12.71 -3.25
C GLU A 86 13.19 12.05 -1.88
N ASN A 87 12.09 11.69 -1.23
CA ASN A 87 12.12 10.88 -0.02
C ASN A 87 12.43 9.41 -0.36
N LEU A 88 13.00 8.65 0.58
CA LEU A 88 13.37 7.23 0.35
C LEU A 88 12.20 6.41 -0.24
N GLY A 89 10.98 6.72 0.17
CA GLY A 89 9.75 6.06 -0.28
C GLY A 89 9.35 6.42 -1.71
N SER A 90 9.53 7.67 -2.15
CA SER A 90 9.25 8.06 -3.54
C SER A 90 10.21 7.37 -4.49
N ILE A 91 11.49 7.24 -4.10
CA ILE A 91 12.50 6.49 -4.87
C ILE A 91 12.12 5.01 -5.03
N LEU A 92 11.53 4.40 -3.99
CA LEU A 92 11.12 2.99 -3.99
C LEU A 92 9.83 2.73 -4.78
N LEU A 93 8.92 3.71 -4.80
CA LEU A 93 7.73 3.67 -5.65
C LEU A 93 8.06 3.94 -7.12
N GLY A 94 9.29 4.39 -7.41
CA GLY A 94 9.73 4.73 -8.75
C GLY A 94 9.27 6.11 -9.20
N ASP A 95 8.90 6.99 -8.27
CA ASP A 95 8.69 8.39 -8.57
C ASP A 95 10.04 9.02 -8.95
N ARG A 96 10.02 9.77 -10.04
CA ARG A 96 11.12 10.54 -10.59
C ARG A 96 10.59 11.91 -10.96
N ILE A 97 10.61 12.82 -9.99
CA ILE A 97 9.96 14.13 -10.16
C ILE A 97 10.97 15.12 -10.68
N TYR A 98 10.67 15.65 -11.85
CA TYR A 98 11.47 16.63 -12.54
C TYR A 98 10.70 17.92 -12.68
N GLU A 99 11.40 19.04 -12.64
CA GLU A 99 10.83 20.32 -13.02
C GLU A 99 10.84 20.48 -14.55
N LEU A 100 9.76 21.03 -15.11
CA LEU A 100 9.65 21.29 -16.53
C LEU A 100 10.63 22.44 -16.92
N PRO A 101 11.43 22.32 -18.00
CA PRO A 101 12.46 23.31 -18.32
C PRO A 101 11.94 24.75 -18.44
N TYR A 102 10.72 24.91 -18.95
CA TYR A 102 10.08 26.21 -19.12
C TYR A 102 9.78 26.94 -17.79
N THR A 103 9.71 26.24 -16.66
CA THR A 103 9.53 26.88 -15.34
C THR A 103 10.86 27.27 -14.69
N GLN A 104 11.96 26.60 -15.05
CA GLN A 104 13.30 26.84 -14.50
C GLN A 104 13.88 28.19 -14.92
N ASP A 105 13.48 28.71 -16.09
CA ASP A 105 13.92 30.03 -16.58
C ASP A 105 13.13 31.20 -15.93
N ASN A 106 12.44 30.96 -14.79
CA ASN A 106 11.62 31.91 -14.05
C ASN A 106 10.53 32.59 -14.91
N GLU A 107 10.07 31.92 -15.96
CA GLU A 107 9.09 32.51 -16.86
C GLU A 107 7.66 32.48 -16.28
N ILE A 108 7.33 31.58 -15.36
CA ILE A 108 5.96 31.46 -14.82
C ILE A 108 5.84 32.15 -13.47
N VAL A 109 5.40 33.41 -13.50
CA VAL A 109 5.05 34.19 -12.31
C VAL A 109 3.59 33.93 -11.95
N PHE A 110 3.32 33.64 -10.67
CA PHE A 110 1.96 33.45 -10.19
C PHE A 110 1.08 34.68 -10.49
N GLY A 111 -0.12 34.44 -11.04
CA GLY A 111 -1.10 35.48 -11.32
C GLY A 111 -0.96 36.20 -12.66
N VAL A 112 -0.01 35.81 -13.51
CA VAL A 112 0.15 36.35 -14.86
C VAL A 112 -0.35 35.34 -15.89
N ASP A 113 -1.49 35.63 -16.50
CA ASP A 113 -2.03 34.80 -17.58
C ASP A 113 -1.07 34.77 -18.78
N LYS A 114 -0.73 33.56 -19.23
CA LYS A 114 0.14 33.34 -20.38
C LYS A 114 -0.58 32.48 -21.40
N SER A 115 -0.84 33.02 -22.58
CA SER A 115 -1.44 32.26 -23.68
C SER A 115 -0.36 31.80 -24.66
N CYS A 116 -0.43 30.53 -25.05
CA CYS A 116 0.29 29.95 -26.17
C CYS A 116 1.82 30.12 -26.19
N GLN A 117 2.45 29.79 -25.07
CA GLN A 117 3.91 29.84 -24.94
C GLN A 117 4.52 28.54 -25.46
N LYS A 118 5.57 28.66 -26.26
CA LYS A 118 6.28 27.50 -26.80
C LYS A 118 7.24 26.95 -25.75
N ILE A 119 7.05 25.69 -25.38
CA ILE A 119 8.01 24.95 -24.56
C ILE A 119 9.23 24.62 -25.43
N CYS A 120 8.99 24.00 -26.59
CA CYS A 120 10.03 23.43 -27.43
C CYS A 120 9.49 22.86 -28.76
N SER A 121 10.41 22.46 -29.63
CA SER A 121 10.15 21.67 -30.84
C SER A 121 10.88 20.34 -30.75
N SER A 122 10.23 19.28 -31.22
CA SER A 122 10.81 17.94 -31.32
C SER A 122 10.52 17.34 -32.69
N THR A 123 11.42 16.50 -33.18
CA THR A 123 11.29 15.80 -34.46
C THR A 123 11.27 14.31 -34.18
N ILE A 124 10.12 13.66 -34.39
CA ILE A 124 9.93 12.23 -34.07
C ILE A 124 10.30 11.37 -35.28
N SER A 125 11.15 10.37 -35.04
CA SER A 125 11.54 9.38 -36.06
C SER A 125 10.44 8.35 -36.31
N THR A 126 10.49 7.61 -37.42
CA THR A 126 9.49 6.57 -37.74
C THR A 126 9.49 5.40 -36.74
N GLU A 127 10.66 5.06 -36.18
CA GLU A 127 10.77 4.03 -35.14
C GLU A 127 10.11 4.48 -33.83
N ASP A 128 10.36 5.72 -33.43
CA ASP A 128 9.80 6.31 -32.21
C ASP A 128 8.31 6.63 -32.35
N ALA A 129 7.84 6.95 -33.56
CA ALA A 129 6.43 7.13 -33.87
C ALA A 129 5.63 5.85 -33.60
N ASN A 130 6.17 4.67 -33.94
CA ASN A 130 5.55 3.39 -33.61
C ASN A 130 5.51 3.13 -32.10
N PHE A 131 6.57 3.52 -31.37
CA PHE A 131 6.58 3.42 -29.91
C PHE A 131 5.51 4.30 -29.27
N ILE A 132 5.41 5.57 -29.67
CA ILE A 132 4.40 6.52 -29.18
C ILE A 132 2.99 6.06 -29.57
N ASN A 133 2.80 5.52 -30.78
CA ASN A 133 1.51 4.96 -31.19
C ASN A 133 1.06 3.84 -30.24
N ASN A 134 1.96 2.92 -29.85
CA ASN A 134 1.63 1.91 -28.86
C ASN A 134 1.26 2.55 -27.50
N LEU A 135 1.97 3.61 -27.08
CA LEU A 135 1.61 4.32 -25.84
C LEU A 135 0.21 4.93 -25.91
N ILE A 136 -0.18 5.50 -27.06
CA ILE A 136 -1.52 6.09 -27.25
C ILE A 136 -2.58 4.98 -27.27
N VAL A 137 -2.37 3.90 -28.04
CA VAL A 137 -3.30 2.78 -28.16
C VAL A 137 -3.54 2.11 -26.80
N ASP A 138 -2.50 1.96 -26.00
CA ASP A 138 -2.59 1.37 -24.67
C ASP A 138 -2.85 2.40 -23.56
N ASN A 139 -3.38 3.58 -23.92
CA ASN A 139 -3.89 4.61 -23.01
C ASN A 139 -2.89 4.98 -21.89
N TYR A 140 -1.62 5.20 -22.24
CA TYR A 140 -0.67 5.80 -21.30
C TYR A 140 -1.06 7.24 -21.00
N GLN A 141 -0.84 7.64 -19.76
CA GLN A 141 -1.20 8.93 -19.23
C GLN A 141 0.00 9.61 -18.58
N TYR A 142 0.12 10.91 -18.80
CA TYR A 142 1.06 11.79 -18.13
C TYR A 142 0.57 12.12 -16.72
N GLN A 143 1.54 12.27 -15.81
CA GLN A 143 1.32 12.73 -14.44
C GLN A 143 2.12 14.02 -14.19
N TRP A 144 1.43 15.16 -14.19
CA TRP A 144 2.01 16.49 -13.93
C TRP A 144 1.44 17.05 -12.64
N PHE A 145 2.16 17.97 -12.00
CA PHE A 145 1.80 18.56 -10.71
C PHE A 145 2.12 20.04 -10.64
N ILE A 146 1.29 20.76 -9.89
CA ILE A 146 1.54 22.13 -9.44
C ILE A 146 1.17 22.18 -7.96
N ASP A 147 2.10 22.61 -7.11
CA ASP A 147 1.86 22.70 -5.65
C ASP A 147 1.35 21.38 -5.02
N ASP A 148 1.96 20.27 -5.42
CA ASP A 148 1.58 18.88 -5.13
C ASP A 148 0.22 18.42 -5.68
N LEU A 149 -0.60 19.30 -6.25
CA LEU A 149 -1.88 18.94 -6.86
C LEU A 149 -1.67 18.36 -8.26
N PRO A 150 -2.33 17.25 -8.61
CA PRO A 150 -2.22 16.67 -9.93
C PRO A 150 -2.95 17.52 -10.97
N LEU A 151 -2.32 17.67 -12.14
CA LEU A 151 -2.93 18.20 -13.34
C LEU A 151 -3.59 17.05 -14.09
N GLY A 152 -4.91 16.94 -13.96
CA GLY A 152 -5.70 16.06 -14.80
C GLY A 152 -6.86 16.78 -15.47
N SER A 153 -7.59 16.04 -16.29
CA SER A 153 -8.73 16.54 -17.02
C SER A 153 -9.91 16.79 -16.08
N HIS A 154 -10.59 17.90 -16.33
CA HIS A 154 -11.82 18.26 -15.64
C HIS A 154 -13.01 17.59 -16.31
N TYR A 155 -13.89 17.04 -15.50
CA TYR A 155 -15.11 16.41 -15.95
C TYR A 155 -16.23 16.73 -14.96
N THR A 156 -17.45 16.86 -15.47
CA THR A 156 -18.64 17.13 -14.66
C THR A 156 -19.59 15.95 -14.79
N ILE A 157 -19.96 15.30 -13.67
CA ILE A 157 -20.99 14.25 -13.67
C ILE A 157 -22.32 14.89 -13.28
N GLN A 158 -23.30 14.76 -14.14
CA GLN A 158 -24.69 15.01 -13.78
C GLN A 158 -25.20 13.80 -13.00
N LYS A 159 -25.52 13.97 -11.71
CA LYS A 159 -26.13 12.90 -10.92
C LYS A 159 -27.54 12.62 -11.45
N SER A 160 -27.91 11.34 -11.50
CA SER A 160 -29.19 10.88 -12.06
C SER A 160 -30.43 11.29 -11.25
N HIS A 161 -30.27 11.78 -10.02
CA HIS A 161 -31.34 12.37 -9.23
C HIS A 161 -31.32 13.90 -9.37
N SER A 162 -32.45 14.44 -9.83
CA SER A 162 -32.62 15.83 -10.33
C SER A 162 -32.41 16.96 -9.31
N ASP A 163 -32.24 16.65 -8.03
CA ASP A 163 -32.16 17.66 -6.95
C ASP A 163 -30.74 17.88 -6.41
N GLU A 164 -29.74 17.09 -6.83
CA GLU A 164 -28.35 17.28 -6.41
C GLU A 164 -27.56 18.07 -7.46
N GLN A 165 -26.78 19.06 -7.00
CA GLN A 165 -25.91 19.84 -7.89
C GLN A 165 -24.89 18.93 -8.61
N PRO A 166 -24.53 19.24 -9.86
CA PRO A 166 -23.49 18.52 -10.57
C PRO A 166 -22.19 18.56 -9.76
N GLU A 167 -21.55 17.40 -9.62
CA GLU A 167 -20.25 17.29 -8.95
C GLU A 167 -19.14 17.30 -10.00
N ASP A 168 -18.25 18.28 -9.88
CA ASP A 168 -17.03 18.36 -10.67
C ASP A 168 -15.98 17.39 -10.12
N TYR A 169 -15.38 16.59 -11.00
CA TYR A 169 -14.27 15.72 -10.67
C TYR A 169 -13.06 16.04 -11.55
N TYR A 170 -11.88 16.03 -10.94
CA TYR A 170 -10.62 16.14 -11.66
C TYR A 170 -9.94 14.78 -11.68
N SER A 171 -9.48 14.34 -12.85
CA SER A 171 -8.60 13.18 -12.92
C SER A 171 -7.22 13.52 -12.34
N ASN A 172 -6.39 12.51 -12.09
CA ASN A 172 -5.03 12.69 -11.58
C ASN A 172 -3.96 12.68 -12.68
N SER A 173 -4.39 12.43 -13.90
CA SER A 173 -3.56 12.16 -15.07
C SER A 173 -4.36 12.40 -16.34
N PHE A 174 -3.66 12.61 -17.45
CA PHE A 174 -4.26 12.84 -18.77
C PHE A 174 -3.50 12.05 -19.83
N GLY A 175 -4.18 11.62 -20.89
CA GLY A 175 -3.59 10.76 -21.92
C GLY A 175 -2.40 11.38 -22.65
N VAL A 176 -1.56 10.55 -23.28
CA VAL A 176 -0.52 11.01 -24.23
C VAL A 176 -1.12 11.51 -25.55
N GLY A 177 -2.25 10.93 -25.93
CA GLY A 177 -2.97 11.21 -27.15
C GLY A 177 -4.34 10.54 -27.17
N ILE A 178 -5.00 10.61 -28.32
CA ILE A 178 -6.31 9.97 -28.56
C ILE A 178 -6.14 8.99 -29.71
N TYR A 179 -6.72 7.80 -29.55
CA TYR A 179 -6.87 6.82 -30.60
C TYR A 179 -8.33 6.38 -30.67
N ASP A 180 -9.02 6.78 -31.74
CA ASP A 180 -10.44 6.47 -31.93
C ASP A 180 -10.59 5.09 -32.59
N VAL A 181 -11.23 4.16 -31.86
CA VAL A 181 -11.50 2.78 -32.29
C VAL A 181 -12.99 2.55 -32.54
N GLU A 182 -13.84 3.43 -32.05
CA GLU A 182 -15.29 3.18 -31.99
C GLU A 182 -16.04 3.83 -33.15
N ASN A 183 -15.57 5.00 -33.62
CA ASN A 183 -16.30 5.76 -34.61
C ASN A 183 -15.74 5.55 -36.03
N GLU A 184 -16.18 4.49 -36.71
CA GLU A 184 -15.78 4.18 -38.10
C GLU A 184 -16.07 5.32 -39.10
N LYS A 185 -16.98 6.25 -38.75
CA LYS A 185 -17.35 7.40 -39.59
C LYS A 185 -16.48 8.63 -39.36
N SER A 186 -15.60 8.63 -38.36
CA SER A 186 -14.71 9.76 -38.09
C SER A 186 -13.52 9.74 -39.06
N GLU A 187 -13.11 10.91 -39.55
CA GLU A 187 -11.89 11.05 -40.40
C GLU A 187 -10.59 10.66 -39.66
N PHE A 188 -10.70 10.45 -38.34
CA PHE A 188 -9.62 10.13 -37.40
C PHE A 188 -9.67 8.67 -36.92
N TYR A 189 -10.57 7.86 -37.46
CA TYR A 189 -10.67 6.43 -37.15
C TYR A 189 -9.33 5.72 -37.37
N LYS A 190 -8.85 5.01 -36.34
CA LYS A 190 -7.55 4.30 -36.33
C LYS A 190 -6.32 5.17 -36.63
N LYS A 191 -6.39 6.48 -36.39
CA LYS A 191 -5.23 7.36 -36.51
C LYS A 191 -4.76 7.82 -35.12
N PRO A 192 -3.46 7.71 -34.79
CA PRO A 192 -2.92 8.23 -33.54
C PRO A 192 -2.85 9.76 -33.58
N LEU A 193 -3.63 10.40 -32.71
CA LEU A 193 -3.56 11.84 -32.47
C LEU A 193 -2.72 12.09 -31.22
N ILE A 194 -1.66 12.89 -31.33
CA ILE A 194 -0.81 13.23 -30.20
C ILE A 194 -1.20 14.59 -29.62
N PHE A 195 -1.23 14.69 -28.30
CA PHE A 195 -1.43 15.98 -27.64
C PHE A 195 -0.15 16.79 -27.64
N ASN A 196 -0.26 18.04 -28.09
CA ASN A 196 0.87 18.95 -28.25
C ASN A 196 0.57 20.37 -27.77
N HIS A 197 -0.65 20.65 -27.35
CA HIS A 197 -1.02 21.88 -26.66
C HIS A 197 -1.69 21.55 -25.33
N PHE A 198 -1.29 22.24 -24.27
CA PHE A 198 -1.80 22.01 -22.93
C PHE A 198 -2.34 23.32 -22.38
N ASP A 199 -3.65 23.38 -22.16
CA ASP A 199 -4.28 24.52 -21.52
C ASP A 199 -4.49 24.20 -20.03
N ILE A 200 -3.77 24.95 -19.19
CA ILE A 200 -3.67 24.74 -17.75
C ILE A 200 -4.46 25.84 -17.06
N VAL A 201 -5.34 25.42 -16.16
CA VAL A 201 -6.12 26.34 -15.33
C VAL A 201 -5.72 26.14 -13.87
N VAL A 202 -5.32 27.24 -13.23
CA VAL A 202 -4.93 27.27 -11.82
C VAL A 202 -6.00 28.03 -11.04
N GLU A 203 -6.76 27.30 -10.23
CA GLU A 203 -7.72 27.87 -9.29
C GLU A 203 -7.02 28.22 -7.97
N TYR A 204 -7.13 29.47 -7.54
CA TYR A 204 -6.51 29.96 -6.31
C TYR A 204 -7.53 30.63 -5.39
N SER A 205 -7.23 30.66 -4.10
CA SER A 205 -8.08 31.23 -3.05
C SER A 205 -7.26 32.08 -2.08
N LYS A 206 -7.93 33.04 -1.44
CA LYS A 206 -7.31 33.89 -0.41
C LYS A 206 -7.07 33.09 0.87
N TYR A 207 -5.85 33.18 1.41
CA TYR A 207 -5.45 32.49 2.64
C TYR A 207 -5.38 33.46 3.83
N GLY A 208 -5.90 33.04 4.98
CA GLY A 208 -5.85 33.84 6.22
C GLY A 208 -6.83 35.03 6.28
N VAL A 209 -7.73 35.21 5.31
CA VAL A 209 -8.72 36.30 5.29
C VAL A 209 -10.14 35.73 5.41
N ALA A 210 -10.93 36.22 6.37
CA ALA A 210 -12.34 35.84 6.52
C ALA A 210 -13.15 36.30 5.29
N LYS A 211 -14.19 35.54 4.90
CA LYS A 211 -14.91 35.59 3.61
C LYS A 211 -15.39 36.97 3.09
N ASN A 212 -15.24 38.08 3.82
CA ASN A 212 -15.74 39.42 3.45
C ASN A 212 -14.82 40.62 3.80
N GLU A 213 -13.52 40.42 4.12
CA GLU A 213 -12.61 41.56 4.39
C GLU A 213 -11.94 42.12 3.11
N LYS A 214 -11.74 43.45 3.08
CA LYS A 214 -11.06 44.15 1.97
C LYS A 214 -9.60 43.68 1.84
N ILE A 215 -9.12 43.66 0.59
CA ILE A 215 -7.73 43.37 0.21
C ILE A 215 -6.79 44.26 1.04
N LYS A 216 -5.94 43.64 1.86
CA LYS A 216 -4.75 44.30 2.45
C LYS A 216 -3.58 44.07 1.50
N ASP A 217 -2.60 44.98 1.44
CA ASP A 217 -1.43 44.90 0.55
C ASP A 217 -0.54 43.65 0.72
N ASN A 218 -0.86 42.79 1.70
CA ASN A 218 -0.11 41.57 2.02
C ASN A 218 -1.00 40.31 1.99
N THR A 219 -2.08 40.31 1.17
CA THR A 219 -2.92 39.12 1.00
C THR A 219 -2.13 37.97 0.37
N GLU A 220 -2.06 36.86 1.09
CA GLU A 220 -1.48 35.61 0.63
C GLU A 220 -2.53 34.76 -0.08
N TYR A 221 -2.12 34.11 -1.16
CA TYR A 221 -2.96 33.24 -1.97
C TYR A 221 -2.43 31.83 -1.94
N VAL A 222 -3.34 30.86 -2.06
CA VAL A 222 -2.97 29.45 -2.10
C VAL A 222 -3.71 28.77 -3.24
N VAL A 223 -3.03 27.83 -3.88
CA VAL A 223 -3.60 27.03 -4.98
C VAL A 223 -4.54 25.96 -4.41
N VAL A 224 -5.75 25.93 -4.94
CA VAL A 224 -6.84 25.07 -4.45
C VAL A 224 -7.19 23.98 -5.46
N ALA A 225 -7.14 24.26 -6.76
CA ALA A 225 -7.32 23.23 -7.77
C ALA A 225 -6.52 23.57 -9.03
N THR A 226 -6.14 22.54 -9.75
CA THR A 226 -5.44 22.63 -11.03
C THR A 226 -6.01 21.60 -11.98
N HIS A 227 -6.27 22.01 -13.21
CA HIS A 227 -6.74 21.10 -14.24
C HIS A 227 -6.14 21.45 -15.59
N ILE A 228 -6.05 20.43 -16.45
CA ILE A 228 -5.43 20.51 -17.76
C ILE A 228 -6.37 19.96 -18.82
N THR A 229 -6.53 20.73 -19.90
CA THR A 229 -7.23 20.33 -21.12
C THR A 229 -6.19 20.14 -22.23
N PRO A 230 -5.82 18.88 -22.54
CA PRO A 230 -4.88 18.61 -23.60
C PRO A 230 -5.56 18.68 -24.97
N PHE A 231 -4.89 19.32 -25.93
CA PHE A 231 -5.35 19.47 -27.31
C PHE A 231 -4.30 18.96 -28.30
N SER A 232 -4.78 18.43 -29.42
CA SER A 232 -3.97 18.09 -30.58
C SER A 232 -4.17 19.16 -31.65
N ILE A 233 -3.15 19.97 -31.89
CA ILE A 233 -3.20 21.13 -32.78
C ILE A 233 -2.19 20.98 -33.91
N LYS A 234 -2.67 20.87 -35.15
CA LYS A 234 -1.82 21.03 -36.33
C LYS A 234 -1.59 22.51 -36.59
N ARG A 235 -0.33 22.93 -36.58
CA ARG A 235 0.10 24.32 -36.84
C ARG A 235 0.50 24.46 -38.32
N ASN A 236 0.27 25.65 -38.90
CA ASN A 236 0.76 25.99 -40.23
C ASN A 236 2.26 26.28 -40.20
N ASP A 237 2.94 26.02 -41.32
CA ASP A 237 4.33 26.47 -41.52
C ASP A 237 4.42 27.99 -41.30
N TYR A 238 5.29 28.36 -40.37
CA TYR A 238 5.45 29.70 -39.82
C TYR A 238 5.52 30.79 -40.90
N LYS A 239 4.43 31.55 -41.09
CA LYS A 239 4.56 32.90 -41.67
C LYS A 239 4.85 33.87 -40.53
N SER A 240 6.12 34.29 -40.46
CA SER A 240 6.57 35.37 -39.59
C SER A 240 5.68 36.60 -39.82
N SER A 241 4.75 36.86 -38.89
CA SER A 241 4.03 38.14 -38.90
C SER A 241 5.06 39.25 -38.68
N LYS A 242 4.96 40.32 -39.47
CA LYS A 242 5.93 41.44 -39.57
C LYS A 242 6.24 42.17 -38.24
N ASN A 243 5.63 41.78 -37.12
CA ASN A 243 5.77 42.42 -35.81
C ASN A 243 6.44 41.56 -34.72
N GLY A 244 7.15 40.48 -35.06
CA GLY A 244 7.95 39.71 -34.10
C GLY A 244 7.18 38.91 -33.04
N LYS A 245 5.86 39.11 -32.89
CA LYS A 245 4.98 38.27 -32.07
C LYS A 245 4.59 37.01 -32.86
N LYS A 246 5.21 35.89 -32.51
CA LYS A 246 4.90 34.56 -33.06
C LYS A 246 3.58 34.06 -32.44
N ASN A 247 2.53 33.89 -33.24
CA ASN A 247 1.24 33.35 -32.75
C ASN A 247 1.18 31.83 -32.95
N TYR A 248 1.66 31.09 -31.96
CA TYR A 248 1.78 29.62 -32.01
C TYR A 248 0.43 28.87 -31.94
N CYS A 249 -0.70 29.56 -31.71
CA CYS A 249 -2.03 28.94 -31.49
C CYS A 249 -3.00 29.12 -32.65
N SER A 250 -2.50 29.47 -33.84
CA SER A 250 -3.34 29.45 -35.04
C SER A 250 -3.70 28.00 -35.41
N PHE A 251 -4.93 27.60 -35.07
CA PHE A 251 -5.46 26.28 -35.39
C PHE A 251 -5.84 26.20 -36.87
N THR A 252 -5.36 25.16 -37.56
CA THR A 252 -5.59 24.96 -38.99
C THR A 252 -6.92 24.27 -39.32
N GLY A 253 -7.72 23.92 -38.30
CA GLY A 253 -8.95 23.14 -38.45
C GLY A 253 -8.77 21.65 -38.21
N HIS A 254 -7.52 21.14 -38.23
CA HIS A 254 -7.23 19.71 -38.10
C HIS A 254 -6.32 19.40 -36.89
N PRO A 255 -6.51 18.24 -36.22
CA PRO A 255 -5.62 17.78 -35.17
C PRO A 255 -4.26 17.33 -35.72
N LYS A 256 -3.24 17.26 -34.84
CA LYS A 256 -1.90 16.80 -35.21
C LYS A 256 -1.87 15.27 -35.17
N GLU A 257 -1.95 14.67 -36.35
CA GLU A 257 -1.75 13.24 -36.55
C GLU A 257 -0.27 12.86 -36.45
N LEU A 258 0.01 11.72 -35.83
CA LEU A 258 1.32 11.08 -35.81
C LEU A 258 1.45 10.18 -37.05
N LEU A 259 2.29 10.58 -38.01
CA LEU A 259 2.58 9.81 -39.21
C LEU A 259 3.57 8.69 -38.87
N LEU A 260 3.19 7.43 -39.14
CA LEU A 260 4.04 6.27 -38.86
C LEU A 260 5.13 6.05 -39.93
N ASP A 261 4.86 6.50 -41.16
CA ASP A 261 5.74 6.27 -42.32
C ASP A 261 6.73 7.42 -42.61
N LYS A 262 6.59 8.56 -41.91
CA LYS A 262 7.41 9.76 -42.13
C LYS A 262 7.77 10.40 -40.80
N GLN A 263 8.85 11.18 -40.80
CA GLN A 263 9.21 12.02 -39.67
C GLN A 263 8.11 13.06 -39.40
N THR A 264 7.83 13.30 -38.13
CA THR A 264 6.81 14.26 -37.70
C THR A 264 7.40 15.30 -36.77
N ASP A 265 7.33 16.56 -37.18
CA ASP A 265 7.73 17.68 -36.34
C ASP A 265 6.58 18.09 -35.43
N ILE A 266 6.86 18.20 -34.14
CA ILE A 266 5.89 18.54 -33.10
C ILE A 266 6.42 19.71 -32.27
N ASP A 267 5.65 20.79 -32.29
CA ASP A 267 5.82 21.91 -31.37
C ASP A 267 4.94 21.68 -30.14
N TYR A 268 5.52 21.78 -28.94
CA TYR A 268 4.77 21.72 -27.69
C TYR A 268 4.53 23.13 -27.15
N THR A 269 3.27 23.46 -26.84
CA THR A 269 2.91 24.78 -26.29
C THR A 269 2.01 24.67 -25.06
N ILE A 270 2.14 25.59 -24.12
CA ILE A 270 1.32 25.70 -22.92
C ILE A 270 0.55 27.02 -22.91
N SER A 271 -0.67 26.99 -22.41
CA SER A 271 -1.44 28.16 -21.96
C SER A 271 -1.73 28.01 -20.47
N ILE A 272 -1.64 29.10 -19.72
CA ILE A 272 -1.90 29.13 -18.26
C ILE A 272 -2.88 30.25 -17.99
N LYS A 273 -3.97 29.91 -17.29
CA LYS A 273 -5.02 30.82 -16.86
C LYS A 273 -5.23 30.71 -15.36
N TYR A 274 -5.29 31.85 -14.68
CA TYR A 274 -5.57 31.91 -13.24
C TYR A 274 -7.04 32.26 -12.98
N ILE A 275 -7.70 31.51 -12.10
CA ILE A 275 -9.11 31.74 -11.73
C ILE A 275 -9.23 31.83 -10.21
N GLU A 276 -9.81 32.91 -9.70
CA GLU A 276 -10.09 33.04 -8.27
C GLU A 276 -11.31 32.20 -7.88
N ASN A 277 -11.14 31.27 -6.94
CA ASN A 277 -12.21 30.41 -6.41
C ASN A 277 -12.18 30.35 -4.88
N ASN A 278 -12.98 31.20 -4.23
CA ASN A 278 -13.05 31.29 -2.76
C ASN A 278 -14.09 30.33 -2.13
N THR A 279 -14.67 29.40 -2.90
CA THR A 279 -15.68 28.46 -2.38
C THR A 279 -15.06 27.31 -1.59
N VAL A 280 -13.90 26.83 -2.01
CA VAL A 280 -13.22 25.66 -1.44
C VAL A 280 -12.12 26.12 -0.47
N PRO A 281 -12.14 25.66 0.80
CA PRO A 281 -11.07 25.95 1.75
C PRO A 281 -9.82 25.10 1.43
N TYR A 282 -8.63 25.60 1.76
CA TYR A 282 -7.36 24.92 1.50
C TYR A 282 -7.31 23.47 2.02
N LYS A 283 -7.91 23.21 3.19
CA LYS A 283 -7.93 21.88 3.82
C LYS A 283 -8.64 20.82 2.98
N ASP A 284 -9.66 21.22 2.23
CA ASP A 284 -10.54 20.33 1.48
C ASP A 284 -10.18 20.32 -0.03
N ARG A 285 -9.04 20.92 -0.40
CA ARG A 285 -8.58 21.04 -1.80
C ARG A 285 -8.45 19.70 -2.54
N TRP A 286 -8.20 18.62 -1.79
CA TRP A 286 -8.07 17.27 -2.31
C TRP A 286 -9.40 16.57 -2.62
N ASP A 287 -10.53 17.11 -2.13
CA ASP A 287 -11.81 16.41 -2.21
C ASP A 287 -12.29 16.23 -3.66
N LYS A 288 -12.04 17.21 -4.54
CA LYS A 288 -12.39 17.12 -5.97
C LYS A 288 -11.59 16.04 -6.73
N TYR A 289 -10.34 15.78 -6.32
CA TYR A 289 -9.49 14.73 -6.90
C TYR A 289 -9.80 13.34 -6.35
N LEU A 290 -10.25 13.27 -5.10
CA LEU A 290 -10.64 12.04 -4.42
C LEU A 290 -12.11 11.67 -4.67
N ALA A 291 -12.90 12.53 -5.29
CA ALA A 291 -14.35 12.37 -5.45
C ALA A 291 -14.72 11.04 -6.11
N LEU A 292 -14.07 10.69 -7.23
CA LEU A 292 -14.33 9.44 -7.95
C LEU A 292 -14.00 8.20 -7.10
N GLN A 293 -12.87 8.23 -6.40
CA GLN A 293 -12.49 7.14 -5.50
C GLN A 293 -13.46 7.03 -4.31
N LYS A 294 -13.84 8.17 -3.71
CA LYS A 294 -14.84 8.22 -2.64
C LYS A 294 -16.19 7.68 -3.12
N MET A 295 -16.64 8.00 -4.34
CA MET A 295 -17.88 7.45 -4.90
C MET A 295 -17.82 5.93 -5.08
N ILE A 296 -16.75 5.42 -5.70
CA ILE A 296 -16.56 3.96 -5.89
C ILE A 296 -16.56 3.25 -4.54
N ILE A 297 -15.79 3.77 -3.57
CA ILE A 297 -15.67 3.18 -2.24
C ILE A 297 -16.99 3.30 -1.46
N SER A 298 -17.67 4.43 -1.54
CA SER A 298 -18.95 4.69 -0.85
C SER A 298 -20.05 3.74 -1.32
N ASN A 299 -20.14 3.49 -2.62
CA ASN A 299 -21.14 2.58 -3.19
C ASN A 299 -20.98 1.15 -2.65
N ASP A 300 -19.75 0.68 -2.49
CA ASP A 300 -19.45 -0.67 -2.01
C ASP A 300 -19.26 -0.79 -0.49
N TRP A 301 -19.16 0.33 0.25
CA TRP A 301 -18.87 0.32 1.69
C TRP A 301 -19.88 -0.51 2.50
N LYS A 302 -21.16 -0.42 2.13
CA LYS A 302 -22.24 -1.21 2.76
C LYS A 302 -22.00 -2.71 2.56
N ASN A 303 -21.64 -3.12 1.35
CA ASN A 303 -21.37 -4.53 1.01
C ASN A 303 -20.18 -5.07 1.80
N ILE A 304 -19.11 -4.28 1.93
CA ILE A 304 -17.91 -4.68 2.67
C ILE A 304 -18.22 -4.80 4.17
N LEU A 305 -18.94 -3.83 4.74
CA LEU A 305 -19.32 -3.88 6.15
C LEU A 305 -20.21 -5.10 6.45
N VAL A 306 -21.20 -5.38 5.59
CA VAL A 306 -22.04 -6.58 5.72
C VAL A 306 -21.20 -7.86 5.65
N LEU A 307 -20.26 -7.95 4.70
CA LEU A 307 -19.37 -9.10 4.57
C LEU A 307 -18.50 -9.32 5.81
N LEU A 308 -17.95 -8.25 6.39
CA LEU A 308 -17.16 -8.32 7.63
C LEU A 308 -18.04 -8.77 8.82
N CYS A 309 -19.25 -8.22 8.95
CA CYS A 309 -20.19 -8.59 10.00
C CYS A 309 -20.64 -10.05 9.90
N VAL A 310 -20.99 -10.53 8.69
CA VAL A 310 -21.39 -11.92 8.47
C VAL A 310 -20.26 -12.89 8.83
N ASN A 311 -19.03 -12.59 8.40
CA ASN A 311 -17.86 -13.40 8.75
C ASN A 311 -17.59 -13.41 10.26
N LEU A 312 -17.75 -12.28 10.93
CA LEU A 312 -17.59 -12.16 12.38
C LEU A 312 -18.67 -12.96 13.14
N ILE A 313 -19.92 -12.90 12.69
CA ILE A 313 -21.02 -13.67 13.30
C ILE A 313 -20.79 -15.17 13.10
N LEU A 314 -20.36 -15.58 11.90
CA LEU A 314 -20.07 -16.98 11.59
C LEU A 314 -18.90 -17.52 12.42
N SER A 315 -17.83 -16.74 12.58
CA SER A 315 -16.71 -17.13 13.44
C SER A 315 -17.11 -17.18 14.92
N LEU A 316 -17.93 -16.24 15.40
CA LEU A 316 -18.46 -16.29 16.77
C LEU A 316 -19.38 -17.48 17.03
N ALA A 317 -20.24 -17.82 16.06
CA ALA A 317 -21.14 -18.97 16.15
C ALA A 317 -20.36 -20.28 16.20
N THR A 318 -19.36 -20.45 15.32
CA THR A 318 -18.50 -21.63 15.30
C THR A 318 -17.64 -21.74 16.58
N TYR A 319 -17.12 -20.62 17.08
CA TYR A 319 -16.43 -20.58 18.38
C TYR A 319 -17.34 -21.00 19.53
N LYS A 320 -18.56 -20.46 19.61
CA LYS A 320 -19.54 -20.83 20.64
C LYS A 320 -19.90 -22.31 20.55
N LEU A 321 -20.05 -22.86 19.35
CA LEU A 321 -20.31 -24.28 19.14
C LEU A 321 -19.17 -25.15 19.67
N VAL A 322 -17.92 -24.82 19.33
CA VAL A 322 -16.75 -25.54 19.84
C VAL A 322 -16.66 -25.44 21.36
N MET A 323 -16.88 -24.24 21.92
CA MET A 323 -16.88 -24.04 23.36
C MET A 323 -18.00 -24.80 24.08
N TRP A 324 -19.18 -24.85 23.48
CA TRP A 324 -20.31 -25.61 24.00
C TRP A 324 -20.01 -27.11 23.99
N ASN A 325 -19.47 -27.64 22.88
CA ASN A 325 -19.02 -29.03 22.79
C ASN A 325 -17.96 -29.34 23.85
N MET A 326 -16.91 -28.51 23.95
CA MET A 326 -15.87 -28.65 24.98
C MET A 326 -16.46 -28.70 26.40
N ASN A 327 -17.39 -27.80 26.73
CA ASN A 327 -18.01 -27.77 28.05
C ASN A 327 -18.95 -28.97 28.28
N LYS A 328 -19.66 -29.42 27.24
CA LYS A 328 -20.51 -30.62 27.28
C LYS A 328 -19.66 -31.85 27.62
N TYR A 329 -18.54 -32.05 26.92
CA TYR A 329 -17.60 -33.13 27.22
C TYR A 329 -17.03 -33.02 28.64
N LYS A 330 -16.67 -31.82 29.10
CA LYS A 330 -16.20 -31.63 30.49
C LYS A 330 -17.24 -31.97 31.54
N ARG A 331 -18.52 -31.65 31.30
CA ARG A 331 -19.63 -32.00 32.21
C ARG A 331 -19.87 -33.51 32.25
N GLN A 332 -19.88 -34.17 31.09
CA GLN A 332 -20.01 -35.63 31.02
C GLN A 332 -18.89 -36.32 31.81
N ASN A 333 -17.63 -35.91 31.57
CA ASN A 333 -16.49 -36.44 32.31
C ASN A 333 -16.55 -36.18 33.83
N ALA A 334 -17.10 -35.04 34.26
CA ALA A 334 -17.23 -34.75 35.68
C ALA A 334 -18.26 -35.66 36.37
N VAL A 335 -19.38 -35.94 35.69
CA VAL A 335 -20.41 -36.85 36.19
C VAL A 335 -19.91 -38.29 36.22
N GLU A 336 -19.18 -38.71 35.19
CA GLU A 336 -18.55 -40.03 35.14
C GLU A 336 -17.57 -40.24 36.31
N LYS A 337 -16.73 -39.24 36.59
CA LYS A 337 -15.82 -39.27 37.74
C LYS A 337 -16.54 -39.30 39.09
N THR A 338 -17.75 -38.74 39.21
CA THR A 338 -18.53 -38.83 40.47
C THR A 338 -19.23 -40.17 40.66
N LEU A 339 -19.40 -40.93 39.58
CA LEU A 339 -20.12 -42.21 39.60
C LEU A 339 -19.17 -43.42 39.64
N ASP A 340 -17.85 -43.19 39.78
CA ASP A 340 -16.78 -44.20 39.71
C ASP A 340 -16.96 -45.18 38.53
N MET A 341 -17.51 -44.69 37.41
CA MET A 341 -17.63 -45.50 36.20
C MET A 341 -16.27 -45.54 35.50
N GLU A 342 -15.55 -46.65 35.64
CA GLU A 342 -14.35 -46.97 34.85
C GLU A 342 -14.75 -47.39 33.42
N PHE A 343 -15.03 -46.43 32.54
CA PHE A 343 -15.08 -46.71 31.10
C PHE A 343 -13.95 -45.98 30.36
N ASP A 344 -13.05 -46.79 29.80
CA ASP A 344 -12.20 -46.53 28.63
C ASP A 344 -11.34 -45.25 28.64
N ASP A 345 -10.39 -45.16 29.57
CA ASP A 345 -9.31 -44.14 29.54
C ASP A 345 -8.37 -44.31 28.31
N ASP A 346 -8.58 -45.32 27.46
CA ASP A 346 -7.72 -45.69 26.32
C ASP A 346 -7.96 -44.88 25.04
N HIS A 347 -9.03 -44.07 24.98
CA HIS A 347 -9.36 -43.24 23.81
C HIS A 347 -9.63 -41.76 24.12
N GLY A 348 -9.07 -40.87 23.30
CA GLY A 348 -9.42 -39.44 23.24
C GLY A 348 -8.34 -38.45 23.71
N TRP A 349 -8.72 -37.17 23.71
CA TRP A 349 -7.80 -36.04 23.93
C TRP A 349 -7.11 -36.03 25.31
N LYS A 350 -7.68 -36.70 26.32
CA LYS A 350 -7.12 -36.79 27.67
C LYS A 350 -5.75 -37.47 27.68
N LEU A 351 -5.51 -38.41 26.77
CA LEU A 351 -4.25 -39.16 26.67
C LEU A 351 -3.07 -38.30 26.20
N LEU A 352 -3.35 -37.14 25.60
CA LEU A 352 -2.33 -36.24 25.10
C LEU A 352 -1.69 -35.40 26.21
N LEU A 353 -2.13 -35.55 27.46
CA LEU A 353 -1.72 -34.71 28.58
C LEU A 353 -0.20 -34.70 28.80
N GLY A 354 0.46 -35.84 28.58
CA GLY A 354 1.90 -35.99 28.66
C GLY A 354 2.68 -35.56 27.41
N ASP A 355 2.01 -35.32 26.27
CA ASP A 355 2.66 -35.03 24.98
C ASP A 355 2.32 -33.65 24.41
N ILE A 356 1.32 -32.95 24.94
CA ILE A 356 0.81 -31.70 24.33
C ILE A 356 1.76 -30.51 24.45
N TYR A 357 2.58 -30.48 25.49
CA TYR A 357 3.58 -29.45 25.74
C TYR A 357 4.96 -29.82 25.18
N ARG A 358 5.06 -30.93 24.45
CA ARG A 358 6.29 -31.38 23.82
C ARG A 358 6.81 -30.30 22.87
N GLN A 359 8.13 -30.09 22.93
CA GLN A 359 8.80 -29.09 22.13
C GLN A 359 8.55 -29.35 20.62
N PRO A 360 7.99 -28.39 19.87
CA PRO A 360 7.83 -28.54 18.43
C PRO A 360 9.20 -28.57 17.74
N GLY A 361 9.28 -29.32 16.63
CA GLY A 361 10.48 -29.34 15.79
C GLY A 361 10.85 -27.93 15.31
N LYS A 362 12.14 -27.61 15.21
CA LYS A 362 12.61 -26.26 14.82
C LYS A 362 11.94 -25.12 15.61
N LEU A 363 11.79 -25.26 16.94
CA LEU A 363 11.12 -24.29 17.83
C LEU A 363 11.48 -22.83 17.56
N SER A 364 12.78 -22.51 17.39
CA SER A 364 13.24 -21.13 17.14
C SER A 364 12.56 -20.52 15.91
N LEU A 365 12.44 -21.28 14.81
CA LEU A 365 11.81 -20.81 13.58
C LEU A 365 10.33 -20.53 13.77
N LEU A 366 9.60 -21.45 14.43
CA LEU A 366 8.18 -21.26 14.69
C LEU A 366 7.93 -20.02 15.54
N CYS A 367 8.68 -19.84 16.62
CA CYS A 367 8.55 -18.68 17.51
C CYS A 367 8.86 -17.36 16.78
N THR A 368 9.91 -17.32 15.96
CA THR A 368 10.24 -16.15 15.15
C THR A 368 9.12 -15.83 14.16
N LEU A 369 8.63 -16.82 13.39
CA LEU A 369 7.55 -16.62 12.41
C LEU A 369 6.26 -16.12 13.08
N VAL A 370 5.89 -16.70 14.23
CA VAL A 370 4.71 -16.26 14.99
C VAL A 370 4.87 -14.80 15.41
N GLY A 371 6.03 -14.44 15.97
CA GLY A 371 6.33 -13.07 16.35
C GLY A 371 6.33 -12.10 15.16
N SER A 372 6.85 -12.52 14.01
CA SER A 372 6.87 -11.73 12.78
C SER A 372 5.47 -11.42 12.27
N GLY A 373 4.53 -12.37 12.29
CA GLY A 373 3.15 -12.10 11.88
C GLY A 373 2.42 -11.12 12.81
N ILE A 374 2.67 -11.16 14.12
CA ILE A 374 2.12 -10.17 15.08
C ILE A 374 2.73 -8.79 14.80
N HIS A 375 4.02 -8.73 14.54
CA HIS A 375 4.72 -7.50 14.16
C HIS A 375 4.15 -6.89 12.86
N THR A 376 3.98 -7.70 11.80
CA THR A 376 3.41 -7.24 10.53
C THR A 376 1.99 -6.71 10.69
N LEU A 377 1.15 -7.34 11.52
CA LEU A 377 -0.18 -6.81 11.82
C LEU A 377 -0.09 -5.47 12.56
N ALA A 378 0.76 -5.37 13.59
CA ALA A 378 0.94 -4.14 14.36
C ALA A 378 1.42 -2.98 13.48
N THR A 379 2.37 -3.24 12.57
CA THR A 379 2.85 -2.23 11.62
C THR A 379 1.74 -1.79 10.68
N ALA A 380 0.97 -2.72 10.12
CA ALA A 380 -0.12 -2.41 9.21
C ALA A 380 -1.21 -1.57 9.90
N LEU A 381 -1.57 -1.89 11.15
CA LEU A 381 -2.56 -1.13 11.92
C LEU A 381 -2.08 0.28 12.27
N ILE A 382 -0.81 0.45 12.64
CA ILE A 382 -0.23 1.77 12.93
C ILE A 382 -0.22 2.65 11.68
N ILE A 383 0.22 2.11 10.54
CA ILE A 383 0.21 2.84 9.26
C ILE A 383 -1.22 3.22 8.86
N SER A 384 -2.17 2.30 9.01
CA SER A 384 -3.57 2.55 8.70
C SER A 384 -4.17 3.62 9.62
N PHE A 385 -3.81 3.63 10.90
CA PHE A 385 -4.22 4.65 11.85
C PHE A 385 -3.64 6.03 11.53
N MET A 386 -2.36 6.09 11.13
CA MET A 386 -1.73 7.34 10.67
C MET A 386 -2.42 7.90 9.42
N GLY A 387 -2.77 7.03 8.46
CA GLY A 387 -3.52 7.40 7.26
C GLY A 387 -4.95 7.87 7.58
N ALA A 388 -5.68 7.15 8.43
CA ALA A 388 -7.03 7.50 8.84
C ALA A 388 -7.08 8.83 9.62
N SER A 389 -6.05 9.12 10.43
CA SER A 389 -5.92 10.37 11.18
C SER A 389 -5.50 11.56 10.30
N GLY A 390 -5.13 11.32 9.04
CA GLY A 390 -4.66 12.35 8.10
C GLY A 390 -3.24 12.85 8.37
N ILE A 391 -2.44 12.12 9.16
CA ILE A 391 -1.01 12.41 9.38
C ILE A 391 -0.21 12.16 8.10
N LEU A 392 -0.67 11.24 7.26
CA LEU A 392 -0.12 10.99 5.93
C LEU A 392 -0.87 11.85 4.91
N PRO A 393 -0.39 13.06 4.56
CA PRO A 393 -0.97 13.89 3.53
C PRO A 393 -0.99 13.16 2.18
N VAL A 394 -2.09 13.35 1.44
CA VAL A 394 -2.31 12.73 0.13
C VAL A 394 -1.32 13.26 -0.92
N GLY A 395 -0.85 14.50 -0.78
CA GLY A 395 0.10 15.14 -1.70
C GLY A 395 1.52 14.56 -1.67
N ASN A 396 1.96 13.99 -0.53
CA ASN A 396 3.32 13.48 -0.41
C ASN A 396 3.38 11.98 -0.72
N ARG A 397 3.56 11.67 -2.01
CA ARG A 397 3.51 10.30 -2.57
C ARG A 397 4.52 9.33 -1.93
N GLY A 398 5.70 9.83 -1.57
CA GLY A 398 6.74 9.02 -0.94
C GLY A 398 6.53 8.76 0.55
N LEU A 399 5.68 9.55 1.21
CA LEU A 399 5.57 9.55 2.68
C LEU A 399 4.96 8.26 3.23
N LEU A 400 3.99 7.68 2.54
CA LEU A 400 3.41 6.40 2.97
C LEU A 400 4.47 5.29 3.00
N ALA A 401 5.30 5.22 1.95
CA ALA A 401 6.35 4.22 1.85
C ALA A 401 7.48 4.47 2.86
N THR A 402 7.91 5.71 3.07
CA THR A 402 8.90 6.03 4.12
C THR A 402 8.38 5.71 5.51
N ALA A 403 7.17 6.15 5.84
CA ALA A 403 6.54 5.88 7.13
C ALA A 403 6.42 4.37 7.37
N SER A 404 6.04 3.61 6.33
CA SER A 404 5.95 2.15 6.42
C SER A 404 7.29 1.49 6.76
N ILE A 405 8.38 1.92 6.09
CA ILE A 405 9.73 1.39 6.33
C ILE A 405 10.23 1.74 7.74
N LEU A 406 10.00 2.98 8.18
CA LEU A 406 10.43 3.44 9.51
C LEU A 406 9.68 2.73 10.62
N VAL A 407 8.34 2.69 10.54
CA VAL A 407 7.49 2.01 11.52
C VAL A 407 7.87 0.53 11.60
N PHE A 408 8.04 -0.15 10.46
CA PHE A 408 8.46 -1.54 10.41
C PHE A 408 9.88 -1.78 10.99
N SER A 409 10.79 -0.83 10.82
CA SER A 409 12.16 -0.93 11.34
C SER A 409 12.26 -0.68 12.84
N LEU A 410 11.31 0.04 13.43
CA LEU A 410 11.28 0.38 14.87
C LEU A 410 10.54 -0.65 15.74
N LEU A 411 9.54 -1.34 15.20
CA LEU A 411 8.71 -2.35 15.89
C LEU A 411 9.25 -3.80 16.03
N PRO A 412 10.48 -4.20 15.60
CA PRO A 412 11.00 -5.57 15.77
C PRO A 412 11.07 -6.06 17.22
N PHE A 413 11.04 -5.14 18.19
CA PHE A 413 10.80 -5.42 19.59
C PHE A 413 9.63 -6.38 19.82
N ILE A 414 8.50 -6.21 19.11
CA ILE A 414 7.30 -7.05 19.23
C ILE A 414 7.60 -8.49 18.78
N THR A 415 8.26 -8.64 17.61
CA THR A 415 8.67 -9.95 17.08
C THR A 415 9.53 -10.69 18.10
N SER A 416 10.53 -10.00 18.62
CA SER A 416 11.53 -10.60 19.50
C SER A 416 10.99 -10.92 20.89
N PHE A 417 10.15 -10.05 21.43
CA PHE A 417 9.51 -10.26 22.73
C PHE A 417 8.57 -11.47 22.71
N THR A 418 7.69 -11.54 21.72
CA THR A 418 6.73 -12.65 21.56
C THR A 418 7.45 -13.97 21.25
N SER A 419 8.42 -13.94 20.34
CA SER A 419 9.25 -15.11 20.00
C SER A 419 9.99 -15.65 21.22
N MET A 420 10.68 -14.79 22.00
CA MET A 420 11.42 -15.24 23.18
C MET A 420 10.51 -15.76 24.28
N LYS A 421 9.34 -15.15 24.52
CA LYS A 421 8.35 -15.67 25.47
C LYS A 421 7.89 -17.08 25.12
N LEU A 422 7.53 -17.31 23.85
CA LEU A 422 7.12 -18.63 23.37
C LEU A 422 8.28 -19.63 23.42
N TYR A 423 9.50 -19.19 23.09
CA TYR A 423 10.69 -20.05 23.12
C TYR A 423 11.00 -20.55 24.54
N LEU A 424 10.84 -19.69 25.55
CA LEU A 424 11.02 -20.05 26.96
C LEU A 424 9.87 -20.91 27.49
N LEU A 425 8.63 -20.67 27.03
CA LEU A 425 7.47 -21.50 27.38
C LEU A 425 7.65 -22.98 27.00
N TYR A 426 8.39 -23.26 25.91
CA TYR A 426 8.72 -24.63 25.47
C TYR A 426 10.12 -25.10 25.91
N GLU A 427 10.65 -24.51 26.98
CA GLU A 427 11.95 -24.88 27.60
C GLU A 427 13.13 -24.87 26.62
N GLY A 428 13.13 -23.94 25.66
CA GLY A 428 14.20 -23.81 24.69
C GLY A 428 15.56 -23.46 25.31
N ARG A 429 16.56 -24.35 25.15
CA ARG A 429 17.91 -24.19 25.74
C ARG A 429 18.78 -23.17 25.00
N LEU A 430 18.66 -23.09 23.67
CA LEU A 430 19.53 -22.30 22.78
C LEU A 430 18.98 -20.88 22.55
N PHE A 431 18.77 -20.11 23.63
CA PHE A 431 18.17 -18.77 23.54
C PHE A 431 18.96 -17.79 22.66
N LYS A 432 20.31 -17.91 22.61
CA LYS A 432 21.16 -17.10 21.74
C LYS A 432 20.82 -17.31 20.26
N ARG A 433 20.55 -18.56 19.86
CA ARG A 433 20.14 -18.90 18.49
C ARG A 433 18.76 -18.32 18.14
N ASN A 434 17.84 -18.29 19.10
CA ASN A 434 16.55 -17.63 18.89
C ASN A 434 16.71 -16.12 18.70
N MET A 435 17.57 -15.50 19.51
CA MET A 435 17.85 -14.07 19.43
C MET A 435 18.48 -13.67 18.09
N THR A 436 19.47 -14.43 17.60
CA THR A 436 20.07 -14.16 16.28
C THR A 436 19.06 -14.36 15.15
N LEU A 437 18.22 -15.40 15.23
CA LEU A 437 17.19 -15.64 14.22
C LEU A 437 16.17 -14.49 14.14
N ASN A 438 15.74 -13.95 15.29
CA ASN A 438 14.83 -12.79 15.33
C ASN A 438 15.44 -11.52 14.70
N CYS A 439 16.77 -11.35 14.81
CA CYS A 439 17.47 -10.19 14.26
C CYS A 439 17.68 -10.30 12.75
N CYS A 440 17.87 -11.50 12.22
CA CYS A 440 18.30 -11.71 10.83
C CYS A 440 17.23 -12.25 9.89
N LEU A 441 16.28 -13.08 10.36
CA LEU A 441 15.37 -13.80 9.46
C LEU A 441 14.52 -12.86 8.62
N VAL A 442 13.81 -11.92 9.26
CA VAL A 442 12.89 -11.02 8.57
C VAL A 442 13.64 -10.05 7.65
N PRO A 443 14.69 -9.33 8.09
CA PRO A 443 15.39 -8.39 7.22
C PRO A 443 16.10 -9.05 6.04
N LEU A 444 16.71 -10.22 6.22
CA LEU A 444 17.33 -10.95 5.10
C LEU A 444 16.27 -11.44 4.10
N PHE A 445 15.12 -11.89 4.61
CA PHE A 445 14.04 -12.34 3.75
C PHE A 445 13.41 -11.18 2.96
N THR A 446 13.13 -10.04 3.60
CA THR A 446 12.59 -8.86 2.92
C THR A 446 13.59 -8.25 1.95
N PHE A 447 14.88 -8.21 2.30
CA PHE A 447 15.94 -7.79 1.38
C PHE A 447 16.06 -8.73 0.18
N GLY A 448 15.96 -10.05 0.40
CA GLY A 448 15.93 -11.03 -0.68
C GLY A 448 14.74 -10.88 -1.62
N LEU A 449 13.55 -10.60 -1.09
CA LEU A 449 12.36 -10.28 -1.89
C LEU A 449 12.51 -8.99 -2.68
N LEU A 450 13.10 -7.96 -2.07
CA LEU A 450 13.35 -6.68 -2.72
C LEU A 450 14.44 -6.81 -3.82
N LEU A 451 15.43 -7.66 -3.61
CA LEU A 451 16.43 -7.97 -4.64
C LEU A 451 15.81 -8.76 -5.79
N SER A 452 14.92 -9.71 -5.49
CA SER A 452 14.25 -10.50 -6.53
C SER A 452 13.27 -9.67 -7.37
N THR A 453 12.55 -8.71 -6.76
CA THR A 453 11.74 -7.73 -7.52
C THR A 453 12.62 -6.84 -8.39
N ASN A 454 13.75 -6.35 -7.85
CA ASN A 454 14.67 -5.51 -8.59
C ASN A 454 15.27 -6.25 -9.80
N ILE A 455 15.74 -7.49 -9.62
CA ILE A 455 16.24 -8.34 -10.71
C ILE A 455 15.13 -8.60 -11.73
N SER A 456 13.90 -8.90 -11.29
CA SER A 456 12.77 -9.12 -12.19
C SER A 456 12.45 -7.88 -13.03
N ASN A 457 12.54 -6.69 -12.44
CA ASN A 457 12.32 -5.43 -13.15
C ASN A 457 13.45 -5.14 -14.15
N VAL A 458 14.70 -5.47 -13.83
CA VAL A 458 15.84 -5.33 -14.74
C VAL A 458 15.75 -6.30 -15.92
N VAL A 459 15.39 -7.56 -15.68
CA VAL A 459 15.28 -8.59 -16.73
C VAL A 459 14.13 -8.34 -17.69
N LYS A 460 13.01 -7.77 -17.21
CA LYS A 460 11.81 -7.53 -18.01
C LYS A 460 11.94 -6.39 -19.02
N LEU A 461 12.89 -5.48 -18.85
CA LEU A 461 13.05 -4.33 -19.74
C LEU A 461 14.26 -4.48 -20.66
N PRO A 462 14.13 -4.15 -21.95
CA PRO A 462 15.27 -4.06 -22.86
C PRO A 462 16.33 -3.13 -22.26
N SER A 463 17.60 -3.49 -22.39
CA SER A 463 18.80 -2.78 -21.88
C SER A 463 18.87 -1.28 -22.21
N HIS A 464 18.03 -0.79 -23.13
CA HIS A 464 17.98 0.59 -23.58
C HIS A 464 16.88 1.45 -22.94
N ILE A 465 15.99 0.87 -22.13
CA ILE A 465 14.89 1.59 -21.46
C ILE A 465 15.14 1.59 -19.96
N HIS A 466 15.48 2.75 -19.40
CA HIS A 466 15.58 2.92 -17.95
C HIS A 466 14.16 3.06 -17.39
N SER A 467 13.62 2.01 -16.75
CA SER A 467 12.36 2.14 -16.02
C SER A 467 12.59 2.75 -14.64
N PRO A 468 11.78 3.75 -14.26
CA PRO A 468 11.79 4.33 -12.90
C PRO A 468 11.55 3.29 -11.79
N SER A 469 10.92 2.15 -12.11
CA SER A 469 10.66 1.04 -11.17
C SER A 469 11.90 0.25 -10.75
N VAL A 470 13.07 0.49 -11.34
CA VAL A 470 14.34 -0.12 -10.91
C VAL A 470 14.93 0.72 -9.77
N ILE A 471 15.03 0.10 -8.59
CA ILE A 471 15.61 0.73 -7.40
C ILE A 471 17.13 0.89 -7.62
N PRO A 472 17.70 2.11 -7.49
CA PRO A 472 19.13 2.33 -7.61
C PRO A 472 19.94 1.58 -6.56
N LEU A 473 21.15 1.11 -6.93
CA LEU A 473 22.03 0.37 -6.03
C LEU A 473 22.34 1.13 -4.72
N LYS A 474 22.47 2.45 -4.78
CA LYS A 474 22.69 3.31 -3.60
C LYS A 474 21.59 3.15 -2.55
N VAL A 475 20.34 3.01 -2.98
CA VAL A 475 19.19 2.81 -2.08
C VAL A 475 19.19 1.41 -1.49
N LEU A 476 19.55 0.39 -2.29
CA LEU A 476 19.69 -0.99 -1.80
C LEU A 476 20.73 -1.08 -0.66
N ILE A 477 21.87 -0.42 -0.84
CA ILE A 477 22.94 -0.40 0.18
C ILE A 477 22.50 0.38 1.43
N ALA A 478 21.67 1.42 1.29
CA ALA A 478 21.18 2.22 2.41
C ALA A 478 20.29 1.44 3.41
N PHE A 479 19.67 0.33 3.00
CA PHE A 479 18.91 -0.54 3.91
C PHE A 479 19.79 -1.25 4.94
N ILE A 480 21.07 -1.51 4.62
CA ILE A 480 22.00 -2.25 5.50
C ILE A 480 22.26 -1.48 6.82
N PRO A 481 22.72 -0.22 6.81
CA PRO A 481 22.93 0.53 8.04
C PRO A 481 21.60 0.79 8.79
N MET A 482 20.50 1.02 8.07
CA MET A 482 19.17 1.18 8.69
C MET A 482 18.77 -0.08 9.49
N TRP A 483 19.01 -1.27 8.94
CA TRP A 483 18.80 -2.53 9.65
C TRP A 483 19.70 -2.66 10.89
N LEU A 484 21.00 -2.40 10.75
CA LEU A 484 21.96 -2.53 11.85
C LEU A 484 21.71 -1.52 12.99
N ILE A 485 21.27 -0.31 12.68
CA ILE A 485 21.11 0.79 13.65
C ILE A 485 19.71 0.77 14.29
N LEU A 486 18.65 0.52 13.51
CA LEU A 486 17.27 0.59 14.02
C LEU A 486 16.73 -0.79 14.40
N TYR A 487 16.76 -1.72 13.46
CA TYR A 487 16.05 -2.99 13.60
C TYR A 487 16.74 -3.94 14.58
N VAL A 488 18.07 -4.12 14.49
CA VAL A 488 18.81 -5.06 15.37
C VAL A 488 18.71 -4.65 16.85
N PRO A 489 18.98 -3.40 17.26
CA PRO A 489 18.87 -3.01 18.66
C PRO A 489 17.45 -3.15 19.22
N SER A 490 16.43 -2.79 18.44
CA SER A 490 15.02 -2.97 18.82
C SER A 490 14.67 -4.45 19.06
N ALA A 491 15.10 -5.34 18.16
CA ALA A 491 14.92 -6.78 18.30
C ALA A 491 15.65 -7.36 19.54
N LEU A 492 16.89 -6.95 19.78
CA LEU A 492 17.67 -7.39 20.94
C LEU A 492 16.99 -6.96 22.26
N LEU A 493 16.53 -5.71 22.34
CA LEU A 493 15.80 -5.20 23.50
C LEU A 493 14.56 -6.06 23.81
N GLY A 494 13.79 -6.45 22.79
CA GLY A 494 12.61 -7.31 22.96
C GLY A 494 12.96 -8.68 23.53
N SER A 495 14.02 -9.30 23.01
CA SER A 495 14.50 -10.61 23.48
C SER A 495 15.00 -10.56 24.93
N VAL A 496 15.77 -9.53 25.29
CA VAL A 496 16.31 -9.36 26.66
C VAL A 496 15.19 -9.11 27.66
N LEU A 497 14.23 -8.23 27.33
CA LEU A 497 13.12 -7.92 28.21
C LEU A 497 12.22 -9.14 28.44
N ALA A 498 11.89 -9.88 27.38
CA ALA A 498 11.11 -11.12 27.49
C ALA A 498 11.79 -12.14 28.41
N LYS A 499 13.11 -12.33 28.29
CA LYS A 499 13.87 -13.24 29.16
C LYS A 499 13.83 -12.81 30.63
N LYS A 500 13.86 -11.50 30.90
CA LYS A 500 13.76 -10.97 32.27
C LYS A 500 12.36 -11.20 32.87
N THR A 501 11.31 -11.02 32.08
CA THR A 501 9.92 -11.14 32.54
C THR A 501 9.44 -12.59 32.68
N THR A 502 9.92 -13.52 31.84
CA THR A 502 9.38 -14.89 31.73
C THR A 502 9.97 -15.90 32.71
N ARG A 503 10.77 -15.47 33.69
CA ARG A 503 11.45 -16.36 34.64
C ARG A 503 10.49 -17.21 35.52
N SER A 504 9.18 -16.94 35.50
CA SER A 504 8.15 -17.60 36.31
C SER A 504 7.14 -18.47 35.55
N ASP A 505 7.09 -18.44 34.21
CA ASP A 505 6.13 -19.24 33.43
C ASP A 505 6.75 -20.59 33.04
N LYS A 506 6.76 -21.55 33.96
CA LYS A 506 7.12 -22.94 33.62
C LYS A 506 5.91 -23.69 33.08
N GLN A 507 6.17 -24.71 32.26
CA GLN A 507 5.11 -25.61 31.81
C GLN A 507 4.40 -26.23 33.01
N PRO A 508 3.07 -26.36 32.99
CA PRO A 508 2.31 -26.87 34.13
C PRO A 508 2.63 -28.33 34.44
N ARG A 509 3.10 -29.12 33.46
CA ARG A 509 3.44 -30.53 33.62
C ARG A 509 4.66 -30.93 32.81
N LYS A 510 5.37 -31.95 33.30
CA LYS A 510 6.50 -32.58 32.61
C LYS A 510 5.99 -33.43 31.44
N VAL A 511 6.71 -33.36 30.33
CA VAL A 511 6.44 -34.14 29.11
C VAL A 511 6.91 -35.59 29.29
N ASN A 512 6.15 -36.55 28.76
CA ASN A 512 6.50 -37.98 28.77
C ASN A 512 7.77 -38.25 27.95
N LYS A 513 8.61 -39.20 28.40
CA LYS A 513 9.87 -39.53 27.71
C LYS A 513 9.63 -40.13 26.32
N ILE A 514 8.67 -41.06 26.20
CA ILE A 514 8.32 -41.76 24.96
C ILE A 514 7.22 -40.98 24.23
N GLN A 515 7.34 -40.85 22.91
CA GLN A 515 6.32 -40.23 22.06
C GLN A 515 5.16 -41.20 21.83
N ARG A 516 3.92 -40.76 22.07
CA ARG A 516 2.74 -41.54 21.68
C ARG A 516 2.61 -41.59 20.14
N LEU A 517 2.25 -42.77 19.64
CA LEU A 517 1.92 -42.98 18.23
C LEU A 517 0.60 -42.29 17.90
N ILE A 518 0.54 -41.63 16.73
CA ILE A 518 -0.64 -40.90 16.28
C ILE A 518 -1.54 -41.89 15.51
N PRO A 519 -2.82 -42.04 15.86
CA PRO A 519 -3.73 -42.93 15.14
C PRO A 519 -3.99 -42.42 13.71
N PRO A 520 -4.45 -43.30 12.80
CA PRO A 520 -4.75 -42.92 11.42
C PRO A 520 -5.77 -41.77 11.40
N GLN A 521 -5.41 -40.68 10.71
CA GLN A 521 -6.19 -39.45 10.69
C GLN A 521 -7.24 -39.50 9.56
N PRO A 522 -8.46 -38.98 9.79
CA PRO A 522 -9.46 -38.90 8.73
C PRO A 522 -9.01 -37.97 7.60
N PHE A 523 -9.56 -38.15 6.39
CA PHE A 523 -9.12 -37.41 5.21
C PHE A 523 -9.22 -35.89 5.37
N PHE A 524 -10.27 -35.39 6.03
CA PHE A 524 -10.48 -33.96 6.29
C PHE A 524 -9.51 -33.37 7.33
N SER A 525 -8.82 -34.20 8.12
CA SER A 525 -7.73 -33.78 9.02
C SER A 525 -6.40 -33.63 8.26
N LYS A 526 -6.30 -34.06 7.00
CA LYS A 526 -5.08 -33.84 6.21
C LYS A 526 -4.89 -32.35 5.93
N MET A 527 -3.63 -31.90 5.91
CA MET A 527 -3.27 -30.48 5.84
C MET A 527 -3.87 -29.77 4.62
N ILE A 528 -3.86 -30.40 3.45
CA ILE A 528 -4.34 -29.76 2.21
C ILE A 528 -5.83 -29.40 2.27
N PHE A 529 -6.66 -30.30 2.83
CA PHE A 529 -8.10 -30.07 2.98
C PHE A 529 -8.38 -29.00 4.02
N LEU A 530 -7.64 -29.02 5.14
CA LEU A 530 -7.72 -27.98 6.15
C LEU A 530 -7.33 -26.60 5.59
N CYS A 531 -6.28 -26.52 4.76
CA CYS A 531 -5.84 -25.25 4.16
C CYS A 531 -6.97 -24.60 3.35
N ILE A 532 -7.68 -25.39 2.53
CA ILE A 532 -8.78 -24.92 1.69
C ILE A 532 -9.98 -24.52 2.55
N LEU A 533 -10.48 -25.45 3.38
CA LEU A 533 -11.72 -25.23 4.14
C LEU A 533 -11.60 -24.08 5.15
N VAL A 534 -10.49 -24.05 5.90
CA VAL A 534 -10.34 -23.14 7.04
C VAL A 534 -9.97 -21.72 6.59
N SER A 535 -9.21 -21.59 5.51
CA SER A 535 -8.72 -20.28 5.06
C SER A 535 -9.74 -19.52 4.21
N ALA A 536 -10.79 -20.19 3.71
CA ALA A 536 -11.85 -19.55 2.92
C ALA A 536 -12.55 -18.42 3.68
N LEU A 537 -12.86 -18.61 4.98
CA LEU A 537 -13.55 -17.62 5.79
C LEU A 537 -12.67 -16.37 6.02
N PRO A 538 -11.43 -16.46 6.55
CA PRO A 538 -10.56 -15.29 6.66
C PRO A 538 -10.25 -14.64 5.30
N PHE A 539 -10.08 -15.41 4.22
CA PHE A 539 -9.86 -14.85 2.89
C PHE A 539 -11.04 -14.02 2.40
N SER A 540 -12.27 -14.50 2.59
CA SER A 540 -13.48 -13.77 2.21
C SER A 540 -13.54 -12.38 2.87
N SER A 541 -13.04 -12.23 4.11
CA SER A 541 -13.01 -10.94 4.80
C SER A 541 -12.00 -9.92 4.25
N VAL A 542 -11.01 -10.36 3.45
CA VAL A 542 -10.03 -9.46 2.80
C VAL A 542 -10.30 -9.28 1.31
N PHE A 543 -11.05 -10.19 0.69
CA PHE A 543 -11.24 -10.26 -0.76
C PHE A 543 -11.67 -8.93 -1.41
N LEU A 544 -12.76 -8.31 -0.91
CA LEU A 544 -13.25 -7.04 -1.48
C LEU A 544 -12.24 -5.90 -1.28
N ILE A 545 -11.47 -5.94 -0.20
CA ILE A 545 -10.51 -4.89 0.12
C ILE A 545 -9.27 -5.01 -0.75
N ILE A 546 -8.83 -6.24 -1.04
CA ILE A 546 -7.77 -6.47 -2.04
C ILE A 546 -8.26 -5.99 -3.41
N LYS A 547 -9.52 -6.27 -3.77
CA LYS A 547 -10.11 -5.79 -5.03
C LYS A 547 -10.11 -4.26 -5.13
N HIS A 548 -10.52 -3.55 -4.09
CA HIS A 548 -10.51 -2.08 -4.10
C HIS A 548 -9.10 -1.50 -4.06
N THR A 549 -8.25 -2.01 -3.16
CA THR A 549 -6.89 -1.47 -2.94
C THR A 549 -5.95 -1.73 -4.11
N PHE A 550 -6.04 -2.93 -4.71
CA PHE A 550 -5.19 -3.36 -5.82
C PHE A 550 -5.95 -3.40 -7.15
N GLY A 551 -7.15 -2.84 -7.22
CA GLY A 551 -7.86 -2.61 -8.47
C GLY A 551 -7.12 -1.56 -9.32
N ASN A 552 -7.46 -1.50 -10.61
CA ASN A 552 -6.73 -0.74 -11.63
C ASN A 552 -6.63 0.78 -11.38
N ASP A 553 -7.39 1.36 -10.43
CA ASP A 553 -7.49 2.82 -10.30
C ASP A 553 -6.73 3.42 -9.11
N ILE A 554 -6.60 2.71 -7.97
CA ILE A 554 -6.04 3.30 -6.73
C ILE A 554 -4.50 3.31 -6.75
N LEU A 555 -3.86 2.24 -7.24
CA LEU A 555 -2.41 2.12 -7.20
C LEU A 555 -1.71 2.99 -8.26
N ILE A 556 -2.39 3.31 -9.36
CA ILE A 556 -1.85 4.15 -10.46
C ILE A 556 -2.04 5.64 -10.16
N SER A 557 -3.16 6.00 -9.54
CA SER A 557 -3.39 7.38 -9.10
C SER A 557 -2.49 7.80 -7.94
N GLY A 558 -2.05 6.84 -7.10
CA GLY A 558 -1.19 7.11 -5.94
C GLY A 558 -1.88 7.86 -4.81
N LEU A 559 -3.17 8.19 -4.96
CA LEU A 559 -3.98 8.87 -3.96
C LEU A 559 -4.85 7.83 -3.25
N ILE A 560 -4.70 7.72 -1.93
CA ILE A 560 -5.50 6.82 -1.10
C ILE A 560 -6.39 7.68 -0.20
N PRO A 561 -7.72 7.57 -0.30
CA PRO A 561 -8.64 8.34 0.53
C PRO A 561 -8.61 7.85 1.98
N LYS A 562 -8.92 8.74 2.93
CA LYS A 562 -8.88 8.44 4.38
C LYS A 562 -9.79 7.28 4.76
N GLU A 563 -10.93 7.21 4.10
CA GLU A 563 -11.93 6.14 4.24
C GLU A 563 -11.29 4.78 3.97
N GLN A 564 -10.48 4.63 2.91
CA GLN A 564 -9.83 3.36 2.59
C GLN A 564 -8.92 2.86 3.72
N TYR A 565 -8.22 3.76 4.42
CA TYR A 565 -7.39 3.40 5.57
C TYR A 565 -8.23 2.90 6.76
N ILE A 566 -9.39 3.50 7.01
CA ILE A 566 -10.32 3.05 8.05
C ILE A 566 -10.78 1.63 7.73
N LEU A 567 -11.21 1.38 6.49
CA LEU A 567 -11.69 0.07 6.06
C LEU A 567 -10.60 -1.00 6.15
N LEU A 568 -9.37 -0.66 5.73
CA LEU A 568 -8.21 -1.54 5.84
C LEU A 568 -7.93 -1.90 7.31
N SER A 569 -8.00 -0.92 8.23
CA SER A 569 -7.77 -1.19 9.66
C SER A 569 -8.83 -2.13 10.26
N VAL A 570 -10.12 -1.89 9.98
CA VAL A 570 -11.22 -2.70 10.50
C VAL A 570 -11.13 -4.14 9.97
N SER A 571 -10.84 -4.29 8.69
CA SER A 571 -10.71 -5.62 8.09
C SER A 571 -9.53 -6.42 8.63
N LEU A 572 -8.36 -5.81 8.79
CA LEU A 572 -7.19 -6.48 9.38
C LEU A 572 -7.48 -6.99 10.79
N ILE A 573 -8.24 -6.23 11.59
CA ILE A 573 -8.68 -6.65 12.92
C ILE A 573 -9.64 -7.85 12.83
N VAL A 574 -10.65 -7.78 11.97
CA VAL A 574 -11.62 -8.87 11.76
C VAL A 574 -10.93 -10.13 11.27
N VAL A 575 -9.97 -10.02 10.36
CA VAL A 575 -9.18 -11.15 9.83
C VAL A 575 -8.33 -11.78 10.92
N ALA A 576 -7.62 -10.98 11.71
CA ALA A 576 -6.83 -11.47 12.82
C ALA A 576 -7.71 -12.23 13.84
N TYR A 577 -8.90 -11.70 14.12
CA TYR A 577 -9.88 -12.34 15.00
C TYR A 577 -10.43 -13.66 14.41
N ASN A 578 -10.81 -13.66 13.13
CA ASN A 578 -11.25 -14.86 12.43
C ASN A 578 -10.16 -15.94 12.44
N CYS A 579 -8.90 -15.58 12.16
CA CYS A 579 -7.77 -16.50 12.19
C CYS A 579 -7.54 -17.08 13.59
N PHE A 580 -7.69 -16.26 14.63
CA PHE A 580 -7.60 -16.72 16.02
C PHE A 580 -8.66 -17.78 16.34
N ILE A 581 -9.92 -17.54 15.98
CA ILE A 581 -11.00 -18.51 16.17
C ILE A 581 -10.76 -19.78 15.35
N MET A 582 -10.40 -19.65 14.08
CA MET A 582 -10.11 -20.80 13.23
C MET A 582 -8.94 -21.63 13.78
N GLY A 583 -7.94 -20.99 14.41
CA GLY A 583 -6.89 -21.67 15.16
C GLY A 583 -7.40 -22.50 16.34
N VAL A 584 -8.35 -21.98 17.11
CA VAL A 584 -9.02 -22.75 18.19
C VAL A 584 -9.71 -23.99 17.62
N ILE A 585 -10.40 -23.85 16.49
CA ILE A 585 -11.13 -24.94 15.82
C ILE A 585 -10.17 -26.01 15.31
N ILE A 586 -9.12 -25.63 14.57
CA ILE A 586 -8.12 -26.57 14.05
C ILE A 586 -7.50 -27.35 15.21
N THR A 587 -7.04 -26.65 16.25
CA THR A 587 -6.39 -27.30 17.39
C THR A 587 -7.37 -28.22 18.11
N TYR A 588 -8.62 -27.80 18.35
CA TYR A 588 -9.64 -28.66 18.96
C TYR A 588 -9.88 -29.95 18.15
N SER A 589 -10.09 -29.83 16.83
CA SER A 589 -10.28 -30.99 15.96
C SER A 589 -9.08 -31.92 15.96
N LEU A 590 -7.85 -31.40 15.91
CA LEU A 590 -6.64 -32.21 15.94
C LEU A 590 -6.48 -32.97 17.27
N LEU A 591 -6.84 -32.34 18.39
CA LEU A 591 -6.74 -32.95 19.71
C LEU A 591 -7.79 -34.05 19.92
N ILE A 592 -8.99 -33.91 19.36
CA ILE A 592 -9.99 -34.98 19.36
C ILE A 592 -9.47 -36.22 18.63
N PHE A 593 -8.77 -36.04 17.50
CA PHE A 593 -8.14 -37.14 16.75
C PHE A 593 -6.78 -37.56 17.31
N GLU A 594 -6.50 -37.28 18.59
CA GLU A 594 -5.28 -37.68 19.29
C GLU A 594 -3.96 -37.21 18.63
N ASN A 595 -4.01 -36.12 17.87
CA ASN A 595 -2.84 -35.59 17.18
C ASN A 595 -2.16 -34.49 18.00
N TRP A 596 -1.12 -34.86 18.76
CA TRP A 596 -0.35 -33.92 19.58
C TRP A 596 0.54 -32.95 18.75
N LYS A 597 0.78 -33.20 17.46
CA LYS A 597 1.62 -32.35 16.58
C LYS A 597 0.85 -31.13 16.04
N TRP A 598 0.10 -30.46 16.90
CA TRP A 598 -0.79 -29.36 16.51
C TRP A 598 -0.05 -28.04 16.20
N CYS A 599 1.09 -27.76 16.84
CA CYS A 599 1.78 -26.46 16.75
C CYS A 599 2.07 -26.00 15.31
N TRP A 600 2.80 -26.82 14.54
CA TRP A 600 3.10 -26.50 13.14
C TRP A 600 1.88 -26.63 12.25
N LYS A 601 0.98 -27.57 12.54
CA LYS A 601 -0.19 -27.83 11.71
C LYS A 601 -1.18 -26.68 11.78
N ALA A 602 -1.45 -26.11 12.95
CA ALA A 602 -2.28 -24.92 13.12
C ALA A 602 -1.69 -23.72 12.36
N PHE A 603 -0.40 -23.44 12.57
CA PHE A 603 0.30 -22.34 11.88
C PHE A 603 0.28 -22.49 10.35
N MET A 604 0.71 -23.64 9.82
CA MET A 604 0.88 -23.86 8.37
C MET A 604 -0.45 -23.94 7.63
N THR A 605 -1.51 -24.43 8.27
CA THR A 605 -2.84 -24.53 7.63
C THR A 605 -3.33 -23.17 7.16
N LEU A 606 -3.32 -22.17 8.05
CA LEU A 606 -3.76 -20.81 7.72
C LEU A 606 -2.70 -20.02 6.95
N PHE A 607 -1.41 -20.26 7.20
CA PHE A 607 -0.34 -19.65 6.41
C PHE A 607 -0.43 -20.03 4.92
N ILE A 608 -0.43 -21.33 4.61
CA ILE A 608 -0.44 -21.83 3.24
C ILE A 608 -1.79 -21.56 2.58
N GLY A 609 -2.90 -21.76 3.30
CA GLY A 609 -4.22 -21.53 2.74
C GLY A 609 -4.43 -20.06 2.35
N MET A 610 -4.10 -19.11 3.24
CA MET A 610 -4.19 -17.68 2.91
C MET A 610 -3.23 -17.27 1.80
N PHE A 611 -1.99 -17.75 1.83
CA PHE A 611 -1.03 -17.54 0.75
C PHE A 611 -1.59 -18.04 -0.59
N GLY A 612 -2.13 -19.25 -0.63
CA GLY A 612 -2.70 -19.86 -1.82
C GLY A 612 -3.91 -19.09 -2.35
N TYR A 613 -4.86 -18.72 -1.49
CA TYR A 613 -6.02 -17.93 -1.90
C TYR A 613 -5.63 -16.57 -2.48
N THR A 614 -4.74 -15.83 -1.82
CA THR A 614 -4.27 -14.53 -2.32
C THR A 614 -3.47 -14.67 -3.61
N PHE A 615 -2.64 -15.70 -3.73
CA PHE A 615 -1.82 -15.93 -4.93
C PHE A 615 -2.67 -16.33 -6.14
N VAL A 616 -3.59 -17.27 -5.96
CA VAL A 616 -4.55 -17.70 -7.01
C VAL A 616 -5.42 -16.52 -7.42
N TYR A 617 -5.96 -15.76 -6.46
CA TYR A 617 -6.72 -14.56 -6.75
C TYR A 617 -5.94 -13.55 -7.61
N GLY A 618 -4.70 -13.26 -7.24
CA GLY A 618 -3.83 -12.35 -8.00
C GLY A 618 -3.49 -12.86 -9.41
N CYS A 619 -3.32 -14.17 -9.59
CA CYS A 619 -2.99 -14.76 -10.90
C CYS A 619 -4.18 -14.83 -11.85
N PHE A 620 -5.37 -15.19 -11.37
CA PHE A 620 -6.52 -15.53 -12.24
C PHE A 620 -7.53 -14.40 -12.43
N ILE A 621 -7.67 -13.46 -11.49
CA ILE A 621 -8.75 -12.45 -11.55
C ILE A 621 -8.24 -11.09 -12.02
N ILE A 622 -6.97 -10.76 -11.77
CA ILE A 622 -6.40 -9.45 -12.11
C ILE A 622 -5.59 -9.51 -13.42
N ASP A 623 -5.52 -10.67 -14.09
CA ASP A 623 -4.82 -10.87 -15.39
C ASP A 623 -3.43 -10.20 -15.45
N ALA A 624 -2.75 -10.13 -14.31
CA ALA A 624 -1.51 -9.39 -14.14
C ALA A 624 -0.36 -10.36 -13.90
N TYR A 625 0.00 -11.14 -14.94
CA TYR A 625 1.25 -11.92 -14.99
C TYR A 625 2.49 -11.10 -14.55
N HIS A 626 2.41 -9.78 -14.64
CA HIS A 626 3.49 -8.86 -14.34
C HIS A 626 3.60 -8.48 -12.85
N ASN A 627 2.52 -8.65 -12.08
CA ASN A 627 2.46 -8.36 -10.64
C ASN A 627 2.57 -9.62 -9.75
N ILE A 628 2.93 -10.79 -10.31
CA ILE A 628 3.06 -12.06 -9.57
C ILE A 628 3.92 -11.89 -8.31
N VAL A 629 5.03 -11.15 -8.39
CA VAL A 629 5.93 -10.94 -7.24
C VAL A 629 5.26 -10.09 -6.15
N LYS A 630 4.43 -9.10 -6.52
CA LYS A 630 3.67 -8.28 -5.56
C LYS A 630 2.61 -9.13 -4.84
N TYR A 631 1.86 -9.96 -5.57
CA TYR A 631 0.88 -10.86 -4.96
C TYR A 631 1.52 -11.99 -4.14
N LEU A 632 2.70 -12.45 -4.54
CA LEU A 632 3.51 -13.38 -3.76
C LEU A 632 3.93 -12.75 -2.43
N ALA A 633 4.45 -11.52 -2.46
CA ALA A 633 4.81 -10.78 -1.24
C ALA A 633 3.59 -10.52 -0.35
N LEU A 634 2.47 -10.08 -0.93
CA LEU A 634 1.22 -9.85 -0.21
C LEU A 634 0.67 -11.14 0.43
N GLY A 635 0.65 -12.23 -0.33
CA GLY A 635 0.21 -13.54 0.17
C GLY A 635 1.10 -14.06 1.30
N LEU A 636 2.42 -13.84 1.22
CA LEU A 636 3.35 -14.19 2.31
C LEU A 636 3.07 -13.37 3.57
N LEU A 637 2.87 -12.05 3.44
CA LEU A 637 2.59 -11.17 4.58
C LEU A 637 1.25 -11.50 5.25
N LEU A 638 0.18 -11.66 4.46
CA LEU A 638 -1.14 -12.06 4.97
C LEU A 638 -1.10 -13.47 5.57
N GLY A 639 -0.39 -14.40 4.92
CA GLY A 639 -0.17 -15.75 5.43
C GLY A 639 0.53 -15.75 6.78
N LEU A 640 1.58 -14.93 6.96
CA LEU A 640 2.28 -14.79 8.25
C LEU A 640 1.34 -14.30 9.36
N ILE A 641 0.54 -13.26 9.09
CA ILE A 641 -0.44 -12.75 10.06
C ILE A 641 -1.41 -13.87 10.46
N CYS A 642 -2.02 -14.52 9.46
CA CYS A 642 -3.06 -15.53 9.69
C CYS A 642 -2.51 -16.77 10.42
N GLY A 643 -1.32 -17.23 10.05
CA GLY A 643 -0.63 -18.33 10.71
C GLY A 643 -0.30 -18.01 12.17
N SER A 644 0.18 -16.79 12.47
CA SER A 644 0.50 -16.36 13.83
C SER A 644 -0.72 -16.34 14.74
N PHE A 645 -1.82 -15.72 14.30
CA PHE A 645 -3.06 -15.65 15.08
C PHE A 645 -3.72 -17.02 15.25
N SER A 646 -3.63 -17.89 14.24
CA SER A 646 -4.04 -19.29 14.38
C SER A 646 -3.30 -20.01 15.50
N PHE A 647 -1.97 -19.89 15.52
CA PHE A 647 -1.15 -20.53 16.55
C PHE A 647 -1.46 -20.01 17.95
N LEU A 648 -1.68 -18.69 18.12
CA LEU A 648 -2.13 -18.11 19.38
C LEU A 648 -3.50 -18.66 19.81
N GLY A 649 -4.44 -18.80 18.89
CA GLY A 649 -5.73 -19.47 19.12
C GLY A 649 -5.56 -20.90 19.62
N GLY A 650 -4.65 -21.64 19.00
CA GLY A 650 -4.28 -22.99 19.42
C GLY A 650 -3.75 -23.07 20.85
N ILE A 651 -2.84 -22.15 21.25
CA ILE A 651 -2.35 -22.08 22.64
C ILE A 651 -3.50 -21.87 23.62
N VAL A 652 -4.43 -20.96 23.31
CA VAL A 652 -5.59 -20.68 24.17
C VAL A 652 -6.51 -21.90 24.26
N CYS A 653 -6.72 -22.61 23.15
CA CYS A 653 -7.46 -23.87 23.11
C CYS A 653 -6.83 -24.91 24.06
N VAL A 654 -5.53 -25.15 23.94
CA VAL A 654 -4.78 -26.09 24.80
C VAL A 654 -4.89 -25.71 26.26
N LYS A 655 -4.62 -24.44 26.61
CA LYS A 655 -4.74 -23.97 28.00
C LYS A 655 -6.15 -24.19 28.54
N LYS A 656 -7.19 -23.92 27.74
CA LYS A 656 -8.58 -24.08 28.18
C LYS A 656 -9.01 -25.54 28.30
N MET A 657 -8.54 -26.43 27.43
CA MET A 657 -8.82 -27.87 27.50
C MET A 657 -8.16 -28.50 28.73
N PHE A 658 -6.87 -28.20 28.95
CA PHE A 658 -6.02 -28.87 29.95
C PHE A 658 -5.81 -28.09 31.26
N SER A 659 -6.41 -26.90 31.41
CA SER A 659 -6.48 -26.24 32.71
C SER A 659 -7.32 -27.11 33.66
N GLU A 660 -6.66 -27.66 34.68
CA GLU A 660 -7.35 -28.10 35.89
C GLU A 660 -8.01 -26.86 36.51
N LYS A 661 -9.30 -26.96 36.82
CA LYS A 661 -9.86 -26.10 37.87
C LYS A 661 -9.28 -26.63 39.18
N GLY A 662 -8.14 -26.08 39.59
CA GLY A 662 -7.59 -26.31 40.92
C GLY A 662 -8.61 -25.84 41.96
N HIS A 663 -8.92 -26.75 42.88
CA HIS A 663 -9.53 -26.56 44.19
C HIS A 663 -9.67 -25.11 44.67
N THR A 664 -10.90 -24.60 44.65
CA THR A 664 -11.38 -23.64 45.66
C THR A 664 -11.78 -24.41 46.91
N SER A 665 -10.82 -24.96 47.65
CA SER A 665 -11.05 -25.59 48.95
C SER A 665 -9.94 -25.34 49.98
N ASP A 666 -9.12 -24.30 49.81
CA ASP A 666 -8.11 -23.88 50.80
C ASP A 666 -8.34 -22.44 51.28
N ARG A 667 -9.61 -22.05 51.47
CA ARG A 667 -9.99 -20.87 52.27
C ARG A 667 -11.04 -21.28 53.29
N LEU A 668 -10.66 -22.16 54.20
CA LEU A 668 -11.35 -22.45 55.47
C LEU A 668 -10.38 -23.23 56.37
N VAL A 669 -9.27 -22.59 56.78
CA VAL A 669 -8.64 -22.69 58.11
C VAL A 669 -7.88 -21.39 58.34
#